data_AF-R0IAI4-F1
#
_entry.id   AF-R0IAI4-F1
#
_cell.length_a   1.000
_cell.length_b   1.000
_cell.length_c   1.000
_cell.angle_alpha   90.00
_cell.angle_beta   90.00
_cell.angle_gamma   90.00
#
_symmetry.space_group_name_H-M   'P 1'
#
loop_
_entity.id
_entity.type
_entity.pdbx_description
1 polymer ?
#
loop_
_entity_poly.entity_id
_entity_poly.type
_entity_poly.pdbx_seq_one_letter_code
_entity_poly.pdbx_strand_id
1 'polypeptide(L)'
;MFLGERSSRGFVTNGLLRIYNDSMENALSCWLTEHNCPYTLQKYKPSVLSVGKADREWGTSWGNRMYNRVIQLDRAYNSLRIRTLTAEEERTVSKALKMTVVAFASQWAQAGERGTGFPSPDFSFTTDEFPESNYFERSMQESLWHQTSQILHRAAGIDSFRVVFAMIIFSLTQRPLDLSRPAPHPTSKLKSQYEYFKNLIQDDDAPIFLEIALRQMMAQRRTLERAEHEMPRLPNGEPQDPLRPEDRDTFNLLYWLGVMFDTLSAAICQRTVVVNDEDCELPRSESQRLTQSSAWPMVPTAYDEHLLGINTIPQIPNMSDSRAPRDHKVWGDLFMRDIELQADPQATRWPCSYKLAASTLSSAAPVKVLLYRRVAQIQTLVSRRAEASKIEASINAAFHVYNHWNRNYNPFITDCVKHHATLPTRVQSWYILLAGHWHLGVFLLSDLLSTIDETRLSLPNERACRQVSDLVTTLRKQNAYAVADLALASIHSAQGEVAEEFHFALNQAALLTEPWTIVFVRSLCRAGHILVQTTAADSSEQERSHAATRCADCIEGLWYLGRKSDMAFLAARCLSSMLDEARREAAALTTATATTNTAATTAIPTPEDEASDDIPTAASYHLDDESTPRDVAEPLDFPQQPPGTTAANSNPAIDCSTFFQPWSVADIMGGTSTGCQITAAAAAAAAAVSTDQMPPLTECNILDFQTPLGMDPSLWDFGLQS
;
A
#
# COMPACT_ATOMS: atom_id res chain seq x y z
N MET A 1 -3.63 42.06 23.30
CA MET A 1 -2.68 41.21 22.55
C MET A 1 -2.82 39.74 22.93
N PHE A 2 -2.56 39.33 24.19
CA PHE A 2 -2.67 37.93 24.66
C PHE A 2 -4.03 37.19 24.46
N LEU A 3 -5.16 37.89 24.39
CA LEU A 3 -6.47 37.26 24.11
C LEU A 3 -6.67 36.94 22.61
N GLY A 4 -6.06 37.72 21.72
CA GLY A 4 -6.13 37.51 20.27
C GLY A 4 -5.31 36.29 19.83
N GLU A 5 -4.10 36.14 20.36
CA GLU A 5 -3.22 34.98 20.12
C GLU A 5 -3.79 33.66 20.64
N ARG A 6 -4.49 33.67 21.79
CA ARG A 6 -5.17 32.47 22.32
C ARG A 6 -6.37 32.07 21.45
N SER A 7 -7.08 33.05 20.90
CA SER A 7 -8.22 32.83 20.00
C SER A 7 -7.77 32.26 18.65
N SER A 8 -6.70 32.81 18.05
CA SER A 8 -6.15 32.34 16.77
C SER A 8 -5.54 30.94 16.89
N ARG A 9 -4.77 30.67 17.96
CA ARG A 9 -4.23 29.32 18.24
C ARG A 9 -5.32 28.29 18.49
N GLY A 10 -6.42 28.68 19.15
CA GLY A 10 -7.59 27.81 19.32
C GLY A 10 -8.25 27.47 17.98
N PHE A 11 -8.38 28.44 17.08
CA PHE A 11 -8.98 28.25 15.75
C PHE A 11 -8.16 27.29 14.88
N VAL A 12 -6.83 27.50 14.80
CA VAL A 12 -5.92 26.61 14.05
C VAL A 12 -5.95 25.20 14.61
N THR A 13 -5.90 25.04 15.94
CA THR A 13 -5.95 23.72 16.59
C THR A 13 -7.26 23.00 16.30
N ASN A 14 -8.39 23.70 16.35
CA ASN A 14 -9.70 23.13 16.04
C ASN A 14 -9.82 22.74 14.55
N GLY A 15 -9.26 23.54 13.64
CA GLY A 15 -9.19 23.22 12.22
C GLY A 15 -8.36 21.96 11.95
N LEU A 16 -7.17 21.85 12.56
CA LEU A 16 -6.31 20.66 12.43
C LEU A 16 -6.94 19.41 13.05
N LEU A 17 -7.64 19.54 14.17
CA LEU A 17 -8.39 18.42 14.75
C LEU A 17 -9.54 17.98 13.83
N ARG A 18 -10.23 18.93 13.17
CA ARG A 18 -11.25 18.61 12.16
C ARG A 18 -10.65 17.89 10.96
N ILE A 19 -9.49 18.31 10.46
CA ILE A 19 -8.75 17.60 9.40
C ILE A 19 -8.41 16.17 9.83
N TYR A 20 -7.89 15.98 11.04
CA TYR A 20 -7.62 14.64 11.56
C TYR A 20 -8.89 13.78 11.61
N ASN A 21 -10.02 14.36 12.01
CA ASN A 21 -11.28 13.65 12.06
C ASN A 21 -11.79 13.25 10.66
N ASP A 22 -11.77 14.19 9.73
CA ASP A 22 -12.30 14.02 8.36
C ASP A 22 -11.39 13.15 7.47
N SER A 23 -10.14 12.94 7.87
CA SER A 23 -9.18 12.04 7.23
C SER A 23 -9.07 10.70 7.99
N MET A 24 -8.36 10.69 9.12
CA MET A 24 -8.02 9.46 9.84
C MET A 24 -9.24 8.78 10.46
N GLU A 25 -10.00 9.48 11.29
CA GLU A 25 -11.16 8.86 11.98
C GLU A 25 -12.27 8.49 10.99
N ASN A 26 -12.46 9.28 9.94
CA ASN A 26 -13.36 8.96 8.83
C ASN A 26 -12.94 7.65 8.13
N ALA A 27 -11.66 7.45 7.80
CA ALA A 27 -11.21 6.19 7.21
C ALA A 27 -11.38 5.00 8.19
N LEU A 28 -11.00 5.18 9.45
CA LEU A 28 -11.15 4.16 10.50
C LEU A 28 -12.61 3.75 10.72
N SER A 29 -13.56 4.66 10.52
CA SER A 29 -14.98 4.38 10.70
C SER A 29 -15.53 3.27 9.78
N CYS A 30 -14.88 3.04 8.64
CA CYS A 30 -15.19 1.94 7.74
C CYS A 30 -14.17 0.80 7.86
N TRP A 31 -12.88 1.10 8.05
CA TRP A 31 -11.83 0.09 8.03
C TRP A 31 -11.67 -0.67 9.33
N LEU A 32 -12.02 -0.05 10.47
CA LEU A 32 -11.76 -0.58 11.79
C LEU A 32 -13.04 -0.56 12.63
N THR A 33 -13.76 -1.67 12.62
CA THR A 33 -15.06 -1.81 13.27
C THR A 33 -15.09 -3.09 14.10
N GLU A 34 -15.98 -3.15 15.09
CA GLU A 34 -16.16 -4.35 15.89
C GLU A 34 -16.66 -5.55 15.07
N HIS A 35 -17.29 -5.30 13.91
CA HIS A 35 -17.80 -6.35 13.03
C HIS A 35 -16.78 -6.84 11.99
N ASN A 36 -15.69 -6.13 11.74
CA ASN A 36 -14.63 -6.57 10.83
C ASN A 36 -13.31 -6.92 11.54
N CYS A 37 -13.23 -6.67 12.85
CA CYS A 37 -12.08 -7.02 13.67
C CYS A 37 -12.10 -8.50 14.09
N PRO A 38 -11.06 -9.28 13.75
CA PRO A 38 -11.04 -10.72 14.01
C PRO A 38 -11.16 -11.08 15.50
N TYR A 39 -10.66 -10.22 16.39
CA TYR A 39 -10.66 -10.42 17.85
C TYR A 39 -12.02 -10.13 18.51
N THR A 40 -12.95 -9.50 17.79
CA THR A 40 -14.32 -9.23 18.25
C THR A 40 -15.37 -10.08 17.53
N LEU A 41 -15.09 -10.57 16.31
CA LEU A 41 -16.00 -11.37 15.49
C LEU A 41 -16.69 -12.52 16.24
N GLN A 42 -15.98 -13.26 17.11
CA GLN A 42 -16.58 -14.40 17.83
C GLN A 42 -17.67 -14.00 18.82
N LYS A 43 -17.65 -12.76 19.34
CA LYS A 43 -18.66 -12.24 20.29
C LYS A 43 -19.91 -11.75 19.56
N TYR A 44 -19.78 -11.36 18.30
CA TYR A 44 -20.85 -10.76 17.51
C TYR A 44 -21.28 -11.74 16.42
N LYS A 45 -22.29 -12.57 16.70
CA LYS A 45 -22.94 -13.35 15.62
C LYS A 45 -23.45 -12.35 14.56
N PRO A 46 -23.23 -12.59 13.25
CA PRO A 46 -23.65 -11.69 12.16
C PRO A 46 -25.19 -11.61 12.00
N SER A 47 -25.95 -12.28 12.86
CA SER A 47 -27.41 -12.29 12.80
C SER A 47 -27.96 -10.97 13.32
N VAL A 48 -28.22 -10.08 12.37
CA VAL A 48 -29.03 -8.85 12.48
C VAL A 48 -28.40 -7.78 13.37
N LEU A 49 -27.80 -6.79 12.71
CA LEU A 49 -27.46 -5.50 13.29
C LEU A 49 -28.64 -4.97 14.10
N SER A 50 -28.57 -5.08 15.43
CA SER A 50 -29.42 -4.29 16.31
C SER A 50 -29.32 -2.84 15.86
N VAL A 51 -30.47 -2.22 15.56
CA VAL A 51 -30.58 -0.87 14.99
C VAL A 51 -29.72 0.12 15.79
N GLY A 52 -29.70 0.01 17.13
CA GLY A 52 -28.93 0.89 18.00
C GLY A 52 -27.40 0.70 17.98
N LYS A 53 -26.86 -0.45 17.53
CA LYS A 53 -25.41 -0.65 17.39
C LYS A 53 -24.90 -0.17 16.02
N ALA A 54 -25.69 -0.40 14.97
CA ALA A 54 -25.40 0.16 13.65
C ALA A 54 -25.45 1.68 13.66
N ASP A 55 -26.33 2.32 14.43
CA ASP A 55 -26.32 3.78 14.56
C ASP A 55 -25.15 4.31 15.41
N ARG A 56 -24.57 3.48 16.28
CA ARG A 56 -23.34 3.84 17.03
C ARG A 56 -22.08 3.66 16.17
N GLU A 57 -22.10 2.68 15.28
CA GLU A 57 -20.99 2.36 14.37
C GLU A 57 -21.07 3.12 13.05
N TRP A 58 -22.27 3.53 12.61
CA TRP A 58 -22.58 4.13 11.31
C TRP A 58 -23.52 5.36 11.36
N GLY A 59 -23.71 6.01 12.52
CA GLY A 59 -24.72 7.07 12.75
C GLY A 59 -24.44 8.44 12.14
N THR A 60 -24.70 9.52 12.88
CA THR A 60 -24.44 10.91 12.44
C THR A 60 -23.37 11.64 13.27
N SER A 61 -23.05 11.17 14.48
CA SER A 61 -22.01 11.71 15.37
C SER A 61 -20.80 10.76 15.51
N TRP A 62 -19.63 11.14 14.98
CA TRP A 62 -18.49 10.23 14.78
C TRP A 62 -17.12 10.77 15.18
N GLY A 63 -17.12 11.97 15.77
CA GLY A 63 -15.90 12.66 16.15
C GLY A 63 -15.01 11.82 17.06
N ASN A 64 -13.76 11.62 16.67
CA ASN A 64 -12.66 11.16 17.53
C ASN A 64 -12.95 9.85 18.29
N ARG A 65 -13.52 8.84 17.61
CA ARG A 65 -13.89 7.57 18.25
C ARG A 65 -12.65 6.85 18.75
N MET A 66 -11.65 6.60 17.90
CA MET A 66 -10.44 5.91 18.34
C MET A 66 -9.58 6.78 19.23
N TYR A 67 -9.40 8.06 18.91
CA TYR A 67 -8.69 9.01 19.77
C TYR A 67 -9.21 9.01 21.22
N ASN A 68 -10.52 9.16 21.43
CA ASN A 68 -11.10 9.17 22.78
C ASN A 68 -11.08 7.80 23.45
N ARG A 69 -11.34 6.72 22.70
CA ARG A 69 -11.32 5.35 23.23
C ARG A 69 -9.92 4.97 23.71
N VAL A 70 -8.86 5.33 22.98
CA VAL A 70 -7.47 5.06 23.39
C VAL A 70 -7.14 5.78 24.69
N ILE A 71 -7.61 7.03 24.89
CA ILE A 71 -7.43 7.75 26.15
C ILE A 71 -8.15 7.03 27.31
N GLN A 72 -9.36 6.52 27.08
CA GLN A 72 -10.12 5.76 28.09
C GLN A 72 -9.44 4.43 28.43
N LEU A 73 -9.03 3.68 27.40
CA LEU A 73 -8.26 2.44 27.54
C LEU A 73 -6.97 2.67 28.33
N ASP A 74 -6.23 3.74 28.04
CA ASP A 74 -4.99 4.07 28.74
C ASP A 74 -5.22 4.33 30.24
N ARG A 75 -6.34 4.99 30.59
CA ARG A 75 -6.76 5.21 31.98
C ARG A 75 -7.15 3.91 32.68
N ALA A 76 -7.91 3.04 32.01
CA ALA A 76 -8.29 1.74 32.56
C ALA A 76 -7.05 0.86 32.82
N TYR A 77 -6.12 0.85 31.85
CA TYR A 77 -4.87 0.11 31.93
C TYR A 77 -3.91 0.61 33.02
N ASN A 78 -4.05 1.86 33.48
CA ASN A 78 -3.17 2.41 34.51
C ASN A 78 -3.13 1.58 35.81
N SER A 79 -4.23 0.89 36.14
CA SER A 79 -4.31 -0.01 37.31
C SER A 79 -3.58 -1.35 37.12
N LEU A 80 -3.36 -1.75 35.87
CA LEU A 80 -2.74 -3.04 35.49
C LEU A 80 -1.25 -2.91 35.16
N ARG A 81 -0.74 -1.68 35.05
CA ARG A 81 0.67 -1.42 34.78
C ARG A 81 1.52 -1.79 36.00
N ILE A 82 2.76 -2.20 35.72
CA ILE A 82 3.77 -2.47 36.75
C ILE A 82 4.04 -1.21 37.58
N ARG A 83 4.01 -0.03 36.94
CA ARG A 83 4.25 1.26 37.58
C ARG A 83 3.30 2.31 37.02
N THR A 84 2.75 3.14 37.91
CA THR A 84 1.96 4.32 37.52
C THR A 84 2.84 5.36 36.84
N LEU A 85 2.29 6.07 35.85
CA LEU A 85 3.01 7.16 35.20
C LEU A 85 3.34 8.29 36.19
N THR A 86 4.53 8.85 36.08
CA THR A 86 4.89 10.10 36.78
C THR A 86 4.15 11.29 36.16
N ALA A 87 4.06 12.41 36.89
CA ALA A 87 3.43 13.62 36.36
C ALA A 87 4.12 14.17 35.10
N GLU A 88 5.44 13.96 34.96
CA GLU A 88 6.20 14.32 33.77
C GLU A 88 5.91 13.38 32.59
N GLU A 89 5.85 12.08 32.84
CA GLU A 89 5.46 11.09 31.83
C GLU A 89 4.04 11.34 31.34
N GLU A 90 3.08 11.61 32.22
CA GLU A 90 1.69 11.92 31.86
C GLU A 90 1.58 13.16 30.95
N ARG A 91 2.37 14.21 31.25
CA ARG A 91 2.47 15.40 30.39
C ARG A 91 3.09 15.05 29.05
N THR A 92 4.15 14.26 29.04
CA THR A 92 4.86 13.84 27.82
C THR A 92 3.96 13.00 26.92
N VAL A 93 3.27 12.01 27.47
CA VAL A 93 2.30 11.16 26.77
C VAL A 93 1.18 11.99 26.15
N SER A 94 0.59 12.90 26.93
CA SER A 94 -0.49 13.78 26.47
C SER A 94 -0.02 14.73 25.36
N LYS A 95 1.20 15.27 25.50
CA LYS A 95 1.83 16.13 24.49
C LYS A 95 2.13 15.36 23.21
N ALA A 96 2.68 14.15 23.32
CA ALA A 96 3.02 13.28 22.20
C ALA A 96 1.79 12.98 21.32
N LEU A 97 0.68 12.57 21.94
CA LEU A 97 -0.56 12.28 21.21
C LEU A 97 -1.12 13.52 20.50
N LYS A 98 -1.18 14.67 21.19
CA LYS A 98 -1.69 15.91 20.60
C LYS A 98 -0.80 16.43 19.47
N MET A 99 0.51 16.47 19.68
CA MET A 99 1.44 16.94 18.66
C MET A 99 1.48 16.03 17.44
N THR A 100 1.30 14.73 17.63
CA THR A 100 1.14 13.80 16.52
C THR A 100 -0.09 14.12 15.68
N VAL A 101 -1.25 14.36 16.31
CA VAL A 101 -2.47 14.75 15.57
C VAL A 101 -2.26 16.04 14.79
N VAL A 102 -1.60 17.04 15.40
CA VAL A 102 -1.28 18.32 14.78
C VAL A 102 -0.29 18.16 13.61
N ALA A 103 0.79 17.40 13.79
CA ALA A 103 1.80 17.14 12.76
C ALA A 103 1.26 16.27 11.61
N PHE A 104 0.36 15.33 11.91
CA PHE A 104 -0.40 14.62 10.89
C PHE A 104 -1.26 15.58 10.10
N ALA A 105 -2.12 16.35 10.77
CA ALA A 105 -3.08 17.25 10.13
C ALA A 105 -2.41 18.40 9.35
N SER A 106 -1.20 18.83 9.74
CA SER A 106 -0.48 19.90 9.04
C SER A 106 -0.12 19.53 7.59
N GLN A 107 -0.10 18.25 7.23
CA GLN A 107 0.03 17.80 5.82
C GLN A 107 -1.10 18.35 4.92
N TRP A 108 -2.26 18.64 5.50
CA TRP A 108 -3.41 19.20 4.78
C TRP A 108 -3.49 20.73 4.86
N ALA A 109 -2.60 21.38 5.60
CA ALA A 109 -2.55 22.84 5.70
C ALA A 109 -1.97 23.50 4.43
N GLN A 110 -1.28 22.73 3.57
CA GLN A 110 -0.62 23.19 2.34
C GLN A 110 -1.58 23.44 1.15
N ALA A 111 -2.82 23.86 1.41
CA ALA A 111 -3.86 24.05 0.40
C ALA A 111 -3.66 25.28 -0.54
N GLY A 112 -2.41 25.75 -0.71
CA GLY A 112 -2.06 26.80 -1.68
C GLY A 112 -2.09 26.32 -3.13
N GLU A 113 -1.63 27.17 -4.07
CA GLU A 113 -1.70 27.01 -5.55
C GLU A 113 -1.05 25.74 -6.15
N ARG A 114 -0.50 24.84 -5.33
CA ARG A 114 -0.08 23.51 -5.80
C ARG A 114 -1.30 22.83 -6.43
N GLY A 115 -1.31 22.60 -7.74
CA GLY A 115 -2.39 21.87 -8.41
C GLY A 115 -3.69 22.65 -8.71
N THR A 116 -3.70 23.99 -8.66
CA THR A 116 -4.87 24.80 -9.09
C THR A 116 -4.93 25.10 -10.59
N GLY A 117 -4.01 24.58 -11.40
CA GLY A 117 -4.07 24.75 -12.85
C GLY A 117 -3.39 23.62 -13.59
N PHE A 118 -4.06 23.11 -14.63
CA PHE A 118 -3.34 22.61 -15.80
C PHE A 118 -2.21 23.60 -16.12
N PRO A 119 -0.96 23.15 -16.34
CA PRO A 119 0.08 24.06 -16.77
C PRO A 119 -0.40 24.77 -18.03
N SER A 120 -0.39 26.10 -18.03
CA SER A 120 -0.49 26.85 -19.28
C SER A 120 0.62 26.32 -20.20
N PRO A 121 0.35 26.02 -21.48
CA PRO A 121 1.36 25.46 -22.40
C PRO A 121 2.61 26.36 -22.56
N ASP A 122 2.53 27.61 -22.09
CA ASP A 122 3.61 28.59 -22.13
C ASP A 122 4.44 28.69 -20.82
N PHE A 123 4.15 27.91 -19.78
CA PHE A 123 4.92 27.93 -18.53
C PHE A 123 6.02 26.85 -18.53
N SER A 124 7.22 27.24 -18.96
CA SER A 124 8.42 26.41 -18.76
C SER A 124 8.77 26.41 -17.27
N PHE A 125 8.54 25.29 -16.59
CA PHE A 125 9.05 25.09 -15.23
C PHE A 125 10.58 25.13 -15.29
N THR A 126 11.21 26.22 -14.82
CA THR A 126 12.63 26.20 -14.48
C THR A 126 12.82 25.13 -13.40
N THR A 127 13.86 24.33 -13.55
CA THR A 127 13.92 22.95 -13.06
C THR A 127 13.98 22.75 -11.54
N ASP A 128 14.03 23.80 -10.71
CA ASP A 128 14.41 23.65 -9.29
C ASP A 128 13.43 24.17 -8.23
N GLU A 129 12.39 24.95 -8.55
CA GLU A 129 11.69 25.70 -7.49
C GLU A 129 10.27 25.19 -7.20
N PHE A 130 10.02 24.86 -5.93
CA PHE A 130 8.66 24.73 -5.40
C PHE A 130 8.00 26.12 -5.39
N PRO A 131 6.65 26.22 -5.53
CA PRO A 131 5.98 27.51 -5.51
C PRO A 131 6.33 28.31 -4.23
N GLU A 132 6.81 29.54 -4.39
CA GLU A 132 7.22 30.44 -3.29
C GLU A 132 6.08 30.67 -2.27
N SER A 133 4.83 30.62 -2.74
CA SER A 133 3.61 30.83 -1.95
C SER A 133 3.40 29.85 -0.79
N ASN A 134 4.18 28.76 -0.72
CA ASN A 134 3.97 27.67 0.24
C ASN A 134 5.15 27.49 1.23
N TYR A 135 6.11 28.41 1.27
CA TYR A 135 7.30 28.28 2.12
C TYR A 135 6.94 28.23 3.62
N PHE A 136 5.98 29.06 4.05
CA PHE A 136 5.54 29.12 5.44
C PHE A 136 4.88 27.81 5.90
N GLU A 137 3.89 27.30 5.16
CA GLU A 137 3.18 26.07 5.50
C GLU A 137 4.11 24.85 5.47
N ARG A 138 5.05 24.81 4.53
CA ARG A 138 6.09 23.78 4.45
C ARG A 138 7.01 23.82 5.67
N SER A 139 7.54 24.99 6.01
CA SER A 139 8.41 25.16 7.18
C SER A 139 7.67 24.83 8.48
N MET A 140 6.38 25.18 8.58
CA MET A 140 5.52 24.78 9.69
C MET A 140 5.37 23.26 9.76
N GLN A 141 5.08 22.58 8.64
CA GLN A 141 4.98 21.11 8.60
C GLN A 141 6.30 20.46 9.03
N GLU A 142 7.43 20.93 8.53
CA GLU A 142 8.77 20.43 8.84
C GLU A 142 9.12 20.60 10.33
N SER A 143 8.90 21.78 10.88
CA SER A 143 9.11 22.04 12.30
C SER A 143 8.22 21.13 13.16
N LEU A 144 6.93 21.01 12.84
CA LEU A 144 5.99 20.15 13.56
C LEU A 144 6.39 18.68 13.48
N TRP A 145 6.85 18.21 12.31
CA TRP A 145 7.30 16.84 12.11
C TRP A 145 8.53 16.54 12.97
N HIS A 146 9.57 17.39 12.93
CA HIS A 146 10.79 17.20 13.72
C HIS A 146 10.53 17.26 15.23
N GLN A 147 9.75 18.25 15.69
CA GLN A 147 9.41 18.38 17.11
C GLN A 147 8.62 17.16 17.61
N THR A 148 7.67 16.69 16.81
CA THR A 148 6.86 15.50 17.15
C THR A 148 7.71 14.24 17.18
N SER A 149 8.57 14.03 16.17
CA SER A 149 9.51 12.92 16.12
C SER A 149 10.40 12.88 17.37
N GLN A 150 10.97 14.02 17.79
CA GLN A 150 11.78 14.11 19.00
C GLN A 150 11.00 13.74 20.27
N ILE A 151 9.75 14.20 20.38
CA ILE A 151 8.89 13.89 21.52
C ILE A 151 8.52 12.41 21.54
N LEU A 152 8.23 11.81 20.38
CA LEU A 152 7.93 10.39 20.27
C LEU A 152 9.16 9.53 20.63
N HIS A 153 10.36 9.92 20.22
CA HIS A 153 11.59 9.23 20.64
C HIS A 153 11.77 9.26 22.17
N ARG A 154 11.45 10.38 22.83
CA ARG A 154 11.48 10.48 24.29
C ARG A 154 10.36 9.66 24.94
N ALA A 155 9.19 9.61 24.32
CA ALA A 155 8.03 8.88 24.82
C ALA A 155 8.08 7.37 24.54
N ALA A 156 8.93 6.90 23.62
CA ALA A 156 9.02 5.52 23.16
C ALA A 156 9.39 4.49 24.25
N GLY A 157 9.84 4.93 25.42
CA GLY A 157 10.06 4.06 26.59
C GLY A 157 8.85 3.97 27.53
N ILE A 158 7.82 4.80 27.35
CA ILE A 158 6.69 4.92 28.26
C ILE A 158 5.61 3.89 27.87
N ASP A 159 5.28 2.98 28.79
CA ASP A 159 4.22 2.00 28.61
C ASP A 159 2.84 2.68 28.62
N SER A 160 2.35 3.11 27.45
CA SER A 160 1.06 3.78 27.28
C SER A 160 0.45 3.53 25.90
N PHE A 161 -0.85 3.20 25.86
CA PHE A 161 -1.62 3.06 24.63
C PHE A 161 -1.75 4.36 23.85
N ARG A 162 -1.71 5.52 24.53
CA ARG A 162 -1.68 6.83 23.87
C ARG A 162 -0.40 7.04 23.07
N VAL A 163 0.75 6.58 23.59
CA VAL A 163 2.03 6.63 22.87
C VAL A 163 2.04 5.64 21.72
N VAL A 164 1.54 4.41 21.92
CA VAL A 164 1.38 3.41 20.85
C VAL A 164 0.56 3.98 19.70
N PHE A 165 -0.62 4.54 19.99
CA PHE A 165 -1.48 5.11 18.96
C PHE A 165 -0.86 6.33 18.28
N ALA A 166 -0.15 7.19 19.03
CA ALA A 166 0.60 8.30 18.47
C ALA A 166 1.70 7.83 17.50
N MET A 167 2.48 6.83 17.87
CA MET A 167 3.50 6.25 16.98
C MET A 167 2.89 5.62 15.71
N ILE A 168 1.71 5.00 15.82
CA ILE A 168 0.96 4.49 14.66
C ILE A 168 0.55 5.64 13.73
N ILE A 169 -0.10 6.68 14.25
CA ILE A 169 -0.52 7.83 13.42
C ILE A 169 0.71 8.50 12.78
N PHE A 170 1.77 8.71 13.56
CA PHE A 170 2.99 9.35 13.06
C PHE A 170 3.67 8.55 11.96
N SER A 171 3.54 7.23 11.95
CA SER A 171 4.04 6.38 10.85
C SER A 171 3.31 6.60 9.50
N LEU A 172 2.13 7.22 9.54
CA LEU A 172 1.39 7.64 8.35
C LEU A 172 1.69 9.09 7.95
N THR A 173 2.36 9.85 8.84
CA THR A 173 2.77 11.23 8.59
C THR A 173 4.02 11.25 7.73
N GLN A 174 3.89 11.73 6.50
CA GLN A 174 4.99 11.79 5.56
C GLN A 174 6.10 12.70 6.06
N ARG A 175 7.34 12.21 5.99
CA ARG A 175 8.54 13.02 6.23
C ARG A 175 8.67 14.08 5.13
N PRO A 176 8.81 15.36 5.46
CA PRO A 176 9.08 16.40 4.46
C PRO A 176 10.36 16.10 3.69
N LEU A 177 10.32 16.24 2.37
CA LEU A 177 11.48 15.96 1.53
C LEU A 177 12.54 17.05 1.72
N ASP A 178 13.80 16.62 1.86
CA ASP A 178 14.95 17.52 1.86
C ASP A 178 15.24 17.97 0.41
N LEU A 179 14.87 19.22 0.12
CA LEU A 179 15.03 19.82 -1.20
C LEU A 179 16.46 20.26 -1.49
N SER A 180 17.35 20.27 -0.51
CA SER A 180 18.75 20.58 -0.74
C SER A 180 19.46 19.47 -1.54
N ARG A 181 18.81 18.31 -1.68
CA ARG A 181 19.30 17.21 -2.50
C ARG A 181 19.07 17.54 -3.99
N PRO A 182 20.13 17.64 -4.80
CA PRO A 182 19.98 17.98 -6.22
C PRO A 182 19.12 16.93 -6.92
N ALA A 183 18.07 17.38 -7.62
CA ALA A 183 17.33 16.55 -8.54
C ALA A 183 18.26 16.22 -9.72
N PRO A 184 18.61 14.94 -9.96
CA PRO A 184 19.46 14.58 -11.07
C PRO A 184 18.75 14.91 -12.38
N HIS A 185 19.54 15.38 -13.35
CA HIS A 185 19.04 15.72 -14.67
C HIS A 185 18.34 14.51 -15.32
N PRO A 186 17.15 14.70 -15.92
CA PRO A 186 16.41 13.61 -16.54
C PRO A 186 17.27 13.00 -17.66
N THR A 187 17.52 11.70 -17.55
CA THR A 187 18.10 10.90 -18.63
C THR A 187 17.05 10.64 -19.70
N SER A 188 17.45 10.53 -20.97
CA SER A 188 16.56 10.42 -22.14
C SER A 188 15.87 9.05 -22.31
N LYS A 189 15.69 8.27 -21.24
CA LYS A 189 15.07 6.95 -21.32
C LYS A 189 14.02 6.80 -20.25
N LEU A 190 12.78 6.53 -20.66
CA LEU A 190 11.62 6.33 -19.77
C LEU A 190 11.92 5.38 -18.60
N LYS A 191 12.66 4.29 -18.86
CA LYS A 191 13.03 3.29 -17.84
C LYS A 191 13.92 3.86 -16.73
N SER A 192 14.92 4.67 -17.06
CA SER A 192 15.82 5.23 -16.06
C SER A 192 15.15 6.34 -15.25
N GLN A 193 14.28 7.13 -15.87
CA GLN A 193 13.43 8.10 -15.17
C GLN A 193 12.53 7.40 -14.14
N TYR A 194 11.88 6.29 -14.53
CA TYR A 194 11.02 5.53 -13.63
C TYR A 194 11.78 4.85 -12.48
N GLU A 195 12.92 4.21 -12.74
CA GLU A 195 13.70 3.56 -11.66
C GLU A 195 14.26 4.59 -10.67
N TYR A 196 14.75 5.73 -11.15
CA TYR A 196 15.15 6.83 -10.27
C TYR A 196 14.00 7.29 -9.37
N PHE A 197 12.84 7.51 -9.97
CA PHE A 197 11.66 7.97 -9.26
C PHE A 197 11.10 6.91 -8.29
N LYS A 198 11.14 5.63 -8.68
CA LYS A 198 10.82 4.50 -7.80
C LYS A 198 11.73 4.48 -6.58
N ASN A 199 13.03 4.74 -6.74
CA ASN A 199 13.95 4.89 -5.61
C ASN A 199 13.58 6.09 -4.74
N LEU A 200 13.23 7.24 -5.33
CA LEU A 200 12.75 8.40 -4.57
C LEU A 200 11.47 8.09 -3.76
N ILE A 201 10.55 7.30 -4.31
CA ILE A 201 9.35 6.86 -3.59
C ILE A 201 9.67 5.81 -2.49
N GLN A 202 10.77 5.09 -2.66
CA GLN A 202 11.24 4.05 -1.74
C GLN A 202 12.21 4.57 -0.67
N ASP A 203 12.73 5.79 -0.80
CA ASP A 203 13.64 6.47 0.15
C ASP A 203 12.97 6.83 1.50
N ASP A 204 11.69 6.48 1.69
CA ASP A 204 11.02 6.62 2.98
C ASP A 204 11.63 5.61 3.97
N ASP A 205 12.23 6.12 5.05
CA ASP A 205 12.93 5.33 6.07
C ASP A 205 12.04 4.19 6.60
N ALA A 206 12.67 3.11 7.06
CA ALA A 206 11.96 2.02 7.73
C ALA A 206 11.00 2.61 8.80
N PRO A 207 9.78 2.06 8.96
CA PRO A 207 8.73 2.65 9.78
C PRO A 207 9.01 2.42 11.28
N ILE A 208 10.11 2.97 11.79
CA ILE A 208 10.67 2.70 13.13
C ILE A 208 9.62 2.90 14.21
N PHE A 209 8.85 4.00 14.16
CA PHE A 209 7.80 4.28 15.14
C PHE A 209 6.69 3.22 15.12
N LEU A 210 6.29 2.74 13.92
CA LEU A 210 5.32 1.65 13.82
C LEU A 210 5.89 0.37 14.45
N GLU A 211 7.14 0.02 14.16
CA GLU A 211 7.72 -1.19 14.75
C GLU A 211 7.87 -1.11 16.27
N ILE A 212 8.23 0.06 16.82
CA ILE A 212 8.27 0.29 18.27
C ILE A 212 6.87 0.14 18.87
N ALA A 213 5.86 0.76 18.25
CA ALA A 213 4.47 0.67 18.68
C ALA A 213 3.99 -0.79 18.74
N LEU A 214 4.27 -1.58 17.70
CA LEU A 214 3.87 -2.99 17.63
C LEU A 214 4.55 -3.83 18.71
N ARG A 215 5.85 -3.63 18.95
CA ARG A 215 6.59 -4.34 20.02
C ARG A 215 6.03 -4.01 21.39
N GLN A 216 5.74 -2.74 21.68
CA GLN A 216 5.09 -2.32 22.91
C GLN A 216 3.71 -2.94 23.06
N MET A 217 2.91 -2.92 22.00
CA MET A 217 1.55 -3.43 21.99
C MET A 217 1.49 -4.95 22.21
N MET A 218 2.44 -5.71 21.66
CA MET A 218 2.60 -7.14 21.96
C MET A 218 2.99 -7.39 23.43
N ALA A 219 3.86 -6.55 24.01
CA ALA A 219 4.18 -6.64 25.43
C ALA A 219 2.96 -6.33 26.32
N GLN A 220 2.19 -5.29 25.98
CA GLN A 220 0.94 -4.93 26.65
C GLN A 220 -0.11 -6.05 26.56
N ARG A 221 -0.24 -6.69 25.39
CA ARG A 221 -1.10 -7.88 25.21
C ARG A 221 -0.77 -8.97 26.22
N ARG A 222 0.51 -9.34 26.32
CA ARG A 222 0.98 -10.37 27.26
C ARG A 222 0.77 -9.97 28.72
N THR A 223 0.82 -8.69 29.05
CA THR A 223 0.50 -8.20 30.40
C THR A 223 -0.99 -8.38 30.70
N LEU A 224 -1.88 -8.03 29.76
CA LEU A 224 -3.32 -8.24 29.91
C LEU A 224 -3.69 -9.73 30.02
N GLU A 225 -3.10 -10.59 29.18
CA GLU A 225 -3.33 -12.04 29.21
C GLU A 225 -2.87 -12.67 30.54
N ARG A 226 -1.74 -12.20 31.11
CA ARG A 226 -1.29 -12.63 32.44
C ARG A 226 -2.25 -12.18 33.54
N ALA A 227 -2.68 -10.92 33.52
CA ALA A 227 -3.64 -10.41 34.48
C ALA A 227 -4.98 -11.17 34.43
N GLU A 228 -5.45 -11.53 33.23
CA GLU A 228 -6.65 -12.37 33.03
C GLU A 228 -6.52 -13.76 33.65
N HIS A 229 -5.33 -14.37 33.60
CA HIS A 229 -5.07 -15.66 34.25
C HIS A 229 -4.95 -15.59 35.77
N GLU A 230 -4.51 -14.46 36.31
CA GLU A 230 -4.38 -14.23 37.75
C GLU A 230 -5.72 -13.88 38.41
N MET A 231 -6.73 -13.44 37.65
CA MET A 231 -8.03 -13.09 38.19
C MET A 231 -8.86 -14.31 38.63
N PRO A 232 -9.65 -14.18 39.72
CA PRO A 232 -10.59 -15.21 40.12
C PRO A 232 -11.58 -15.52 39.00
N ARG A 233 -11.85 -16.82 38.77
CA ARG A 233 -12.88 -17.22 37.81
C ARG A 233 -14.26 -16.80 38.30
N LEU A 234 -15.11 -16.42 37.37
CA LEU A 234 -16.52 -16.18 37.64
C LEU A 234 -17.20 -17.49 38.10
N PRO A 235 -18.35 -17.44 38.79
CA PRO A 235 -19.06 -18.64 39.27
C PRO A 235 -19.47 -19.63 38.17
N ASN A 236 -19.52 -19.16 36.91
CA ASN A 236 -19.79 -19.95 35.72
C ASN A 236 -18.53 -20.63 35.13
N GLY A 237 -17.36 -20.45 35.73
CA GLY A 237 -16.08 -21.00 35.28
C GLY A 237 -15.33 -20.13 34.27
N GLU A 238 -15.92 -19.06 33.76
CA GLU A 238 -15.30 -18.18 32.77
C GLU A 238 -14.18 -17.33 33.39
N PRO A 239 -13.06 -17.10 32.66
CA PRO A 239 -12.04 -16.15 33.08
C PRO A 239 -12.62 -14.74 33.17
N GLN A 240 -12.27 -14.03 34.25
CA GLN A 240 -12.65 -12.63 34.40
C GLN A 240 -11.66 -11.74 33.64
N ASP A 241 -12.17 -10.89 32.75
CA ASP A 241 -11.37 -9.90 32.03
C ASP A 241 -10.94 -8.77 32.99
N PRO A 242 -9.64 -8.41 33.06
CA PRO A 242 -9.17 -7.29 33.87
C PRO A 242 -9.63 -5.92 33.35
N LEU A 243 -10.09 -5.84 32.10
CA LEU A 243 -10.64 -4.63 31.48
C LEU A 243 -12.17 -4.68 31.40
N ARG A 244 -12.80 -3.50 31.34
CA ARG A 244 -14.22 -3.41 31.00
C ARG A 244 -14.44 -3.89 29.55
N PRO A 245 -15.63 -4.38 29.19
CA PRO A 245 -15.91 -4.82 27.84
C PRO A 245 -15.60 -3.78 26.77
N GLU A 246 -15.91 -2.49 27.00
CA GLU A 246 -15.59 -1.43 26.02
C GLU A 246 -14.09 -1.16 25.88
N ASP A 247 -13.34 -1.26 26.98
CA ASP A 247 -11.89 -1.07 27.00
C ASP A 247 -11.20 -2.26 26.30
N ARG A 248 -11.65 -3.50 26.56
CA ARG A 248 -11.14 -4.68 25.85
C ARG A 248 -11.43 -4.61 24.36
N ASP A 249 -12.64 -4.23 23.96
CA ASP A 249 -12.97 -4.07 22.53
C ASP A 249 -12.11 -2.96 21.90
N THR A 250 -11.82 -1.88 22.64
CA THR A 250 -10.89 -0.84 22.17
C THR A 250 -9.47 -1.37 21.99
N PHE A 251 -8.97 -2.15 22.94
CA PHE A 251 -7.66 -2.78 22.83
C PHE A 251 -7.59 -3.70 21.60
N ASN A 252 -8.61 -4.53 21.39
CA ASN A 252 -8.70 -5.42 20.24
C ASN A 252 -8.68 -4.65 18.90
N LEU A 253 -9.40 -3.53 18.82
CA LEU A 253 -9.37 -2.67 17.63
C LEU A 253 -8.00 -2.01 17.44
N LEU A 254 -7.39 -1.48 18.50
CA LEU A 254 -6.04 -0.89 18.40
C LEU A 254 -5.01 -1.93 17.98
N TYR A 255 -5.10 -3.16 18.52
CA TYR A 255 -4.25 -4.28 18.15
C TYR A 255 -4.42 -4.64 16.68
N TRP A 256 -5.65 -4.81 16.22
CA TRP A 256 -5.95 -5.08 14.82
C TRP A 256 -5.46 -3.94 13.90
N LEU A 257 -5.63 -2.68 14.30
CA LEU A 257 -5.13 -1.53 13.55
C LEU A 257 -3.61 -1.61 13.33
N GLY A 258 -2.86 -1.92 14.40
CA GLY A 258 -1.42 -2.12 14.29
C GLY A 258 -1.07 -3.28 13.35
N VAL A 259 -1.76 -4.42 13.46
CA VAL A 259 -1.56 -5.57 12.57
C VAL A 259 -1.85 -5.23 11.10
N MET A 260 -2.91 -4.47 10.83
CA MET A 260 -3.25 -4.00 9.47
C MET A 260 -2.12 -3.15 8.90
N PHE A 261 -1.68 -2.11 9.62
CA PHE A 261 -0.63 -1.23 9.13
C PHE A 261 0.74 -1.92 9.04
N ASP A 262 1.07 -2.83 9.96
CA ASP A 262 2.27 -3.66 9.83
C ASP A 262 2.24 -4.49 8.55
N THR A 263 1.11 -5.14 8.28
CA THR A 263 0.93 -6.01 7.10
C THR A 263 1.04 -5.22 5.79
N LEU A 264 0.37 -4.07 5.70
CA LEU A 264 0.45 -3.21 4.53
C LEU A 264 1.87 -2.66 4.35
N SER A 265 2.43 -2.09 5.41
CA SER A 265 3.78 -1.50 5.41
C SER A 265 4.85 -2.55 5.07
N ALA A 266 4.76 -3.76 5.61
CA ALA A 266 5.71 -4.82 5.33
C ALA A 266 5.76 -5.17 3.85
N ALA A 267 4.60 -5.34 3.21
CA ALA A 267 4.52 -5.63 1.78
C ALA A 267 4.97 -4.46 0.90
N ILE A 268 4.63 -3.22 1.28
CA ILE A 268 4.98 -1.98 0.57
C ILE A 268 6.50 -1.70 0.64
N CYS A 269 7.12 -1.92 1.80
CA CYS A 269 8.54 -1.70 2.05
C CYS A 269 9.40 -2.96 1.84
N GLN A 270 8.81 -4.07 1.42
CA GLN A 270 9.49 -5.36 1.23
C GLN A 270 10.28 -5.84 2.45
N ARG A 271 9.76 -5.57 3.65
CA ARG A 271 10.32 -6.02 4.92
C ARG A 271 9.51 -7.18 5.49
N THR A 272 10.09 -7.87 6.47
CA THR A 272 9.33 -8.85 7.26
C THR A 272 8.30 -8.15 8.15
N VAL A 273 7.17 -8.81 8.35
CA VAL A 273 6.15 -8.39 9.33
C VAL A 273 6.72 -8.46 10.75
N VAL A 274 6.36 -7.49 11.59
CA VAL A 274 6.74 -7.46 13.01
C VAL A 274 5.84 -8.39 13.80
N VAL A 275 4.53 -8.39 13.52
CA VAL A 275 3.57 -9.30 14.16
C VAL A 275 3.45 -10.58 13.31
N ASN A 276 3.99 -11.68 13.84
CA ASN A 276 3.99 -12.96 13.15
C ASN A 276 2.58 -13.60 13.16
N ASP A 277 2.42 -14.73 12.46
CA ASP A 277 1.12 -15.40 12.36
C ASP A 277 0.62 -15.95 13.72
N GLU A 278 1.54 -16.35 14.60
CA GLU A 278 1.24 -16.89 15.95
C GLU A 278 0.67 -15.80 16.87
N ASP A 279 1.29 -14.62 16.89
CA ASP A 279 0.83 -13.46 17.65
C ASP A 279 -0.49 -12.91 17.06
N CYS A 280 -0.85 -13.25 15.82
CA CYS A 280 -2.15 -12.91 15.25
C CYS A 280 -3.29 -13.86 15.67
N GLU A 281 -2.99 -15.01 16.30
CA GLU A 281 -4.00 -16.03 16.60
C GLU A 281 -5.16 -15.51 17.46
N LEU A 282 -6.35 -16.03 17.17
CA LEU A 282 -7.56 -15.77 17.95
C LEU A 282 -7.48 -16.48 19.30
N PRO A 283 -7.98 -15.87 20.39
CA PRO A 283 -8.13 -16.56 21.67
C PRO A 283 -8.87 -17.90 21.49
N ARG A 284 -8.28 -18.99 21.96
CA ARG A 284 -8.87 -20.33 21.84
C ARG A 284 -10.10 -20.45 22.76
N SER A 285 -11.27 -20.70 22.18
CA SER A 285 -12.48 -21.04 22.93
C SER A 285 -12.25 -22.33 23.76
N GLU A 286 -12.66 -22.33 25.03
CA GLU A 286 -12.48 -23.48 25.93
C GLU A 286 -13.15 -24.77 25.41
N SER A 287 -14.22 -24.65 24.63
CA SER A 287 -14.89 -25.79 23.98
C SER A 287 -13.96 -26.56 23.03
N GLN A 288 -12.98 -25.89 22.42
CA GLN A 288 -11.97 -26.52 21.55
C GLN A 288 -10.81 -27.15 22.35
N ARG A 289 -10.48 -26.62 23.55
CA ARG A 289 -9.46 -27.21 24.43
C ARG A 289 -9.87 -28.58 24.92
N LEU A 290 -11.15 -28.75 25.29
CA LEU A 290 -11.68 -30.02 25.79
C LEU A 290 -11.67 -31.13 24.72
N THR A 291 -11.88 -30.79 23.44
CA THR A 291 -11.85 -31.77 22.34
C THR A 291 -10.45 -32.22 21.91
N GLN A 292 -9.41 -31.41 22.14
CA GLN A 292 -8.02 -31.80 21.84
C GLN A 292 -7.29 -32.41 23.05
N SER A 293 -7.69 -32.04 24.28
CA SER A 293 -7.07 -32.53 25.51
C SER A 293 -7.35 -34.01 25.82
N SER A 294 -8.27 -34.68 25.10
CA SER A 294 -8.48 -36.12 25.25
C SER A 294 -7.47 -36.98 24.49
N ALA A 295 -6.61 -36.38 23.66
CA ALA A 295 -5.51 -37.08 23.01
C ALA A 295 -4.25 -37.01 23.89
N TRP A 296 -4.21 -37.83 24.94
CA TRP A 296 -2.95 -38.10 25.63
C TRP A 296 -1.93 -38.68 24.63
N PRO A 297 -0.65 -38.28 24.65
CA PRO A 297 0.37 -38.93 23.85
C PRO A 297 0.57 -40.34 24.41
N MET A 298 0.01 -41.33 23.72
CA MET A 298 0.14 -42.73 24.09
C MET A 298 1.63 -43.12 24.01
N VAL A 299 2.20 -43.47 25.16
CA VAL A 299 3.56 -44.02 25.27
C VAL A 299 3.62 -45.30 24.44
N PRO A 300 4.62 -45.51 23.56
CA PRO A 300 4.71 -46.74 22.78
C PRO A 300 5.18 -47.88 23.69
N THR A 301 4.25 -48.64 24.25
CA THR A 301 4.58 -49.97 24.79
C THR A 301 4.61 -50.96 23.65
N ALA A 302 5.79 -51.53 23.43
CA ALA A 302 6.03 -52.73 22.63
C ALA A 302 5.15 -53.90 23.13
N TYR A 303 5.15 -55.00 22.35
CA TYR A 303 4.53 -56.31 22.58
C TYR A 303 2.99 -56.44 22.40
N ASP A 304 2.63 -57.01 21.25
CA ASP A 304 2.12 -58.38 21.11
C ASP A 304 0.82 -58.53 20.30
N GLU A 305 0.85 -59.56 19.48
CA GLU A 305 -0.05 -59.91 18.41
C GLU A 305 -1.13 -60.90 18.92
N HIS A 306 -2.29 -60.87 18.28
CA HIS A 306 -3.28 -61.96 18.24
C HIS A 306 -4.23 -62.23 19.45
N LEU A 307 -5.52 -61.94 19.20
CA LEU A 307 -6.71 -62.84 19.32
C LEU A 307 -7.92 -62.29 20.11
N LEU A 308 -8.97 -62.02 19.31
CA LEU A 308 -10.39 -62.35 19.47
C LEU A 308 -11.23 -61.74 20.62
N GLY A 309 -12.12 -60.84 20.18
CA GLY A 309 -13.56 -61.12 20.23
C GLY A 309 -14.31 -60.70 21.49
N ILE A 310 -15.19 -59.70 21.35
CA ILE A 310 -16.62 -59.77 21.69
C ILE A 310 -17.30 -58.45 21.29
N ASN A 311 -18.24 -58.58 20.35
CA ASN A 311 -19.47 -57.82 20.11
C ASN A 311 -19.56 -56.34 20.56
N THR A 312 -19.46 -55.45 19.58
CA THR A 312 -20.18 -54.16 19.63
C THR A 312 -20.80 -53.85 18.27
N ILE A 313 -22.09 -53.56 18.32
CA ILE A 313 -23.05 -53.27 17.25
C ILE A 313 -22.44 -52.40 16.14
N PRO A 314 -22.67 -52.68 14.83
CA PRO A 314 -22.25 -51.76 13.77
C PRO A 314 -23.11 -50.50 13.85
N GLN A 315 -22.58 -49.46 14.51
CA GLN A 315 -23.10 -48.12 14.34
C GLN A 315 -22.82 -47.70 12.91
N ILE A 316 -23.90 -47.62 12.13
CA ILE A 316 -23.93 -46.95 10.83
C ILE A 316 -23.28 -45.57 11.03
N PRO A 317 -22.22 -45.21 10.28
CA PRO A 317 -21.70 -43.86 10.33
C PRO A 317 -22.81 -42.95 9.83
N ASN A 318 -23.31 -42.09 10.71
CA ASN A 318 -24.27 -41.06 10.34
C ASN A 318 -23.59 -40.18 9.28
N MET A 319 -24.02 -40.30 8.01
CA MET A 319 -23.52 -39.51 6.88
C MET A 319 -24.05 -38.07 6.94
N SER A 320 -23.78 -37.37 8.04
CA SER A 320 -24.13 -35.97 8.19
C SER A 320 -23.11 -35.26 9.10
N ASP A 321 -21.87 -35.15 8.64
CA ASP A 321 -21.03 -33.96 8.81
C ASP A 321 -19.63 -34.22 8.22
N SER A 322 -19.57 -34.35 6.90
CA SER A 322 -18.31 -34.27 6.14
C SER A 322 -17.95 -32.80 5.86
N ARG A 323 -18.09 -31.90 6.85
CA ARG A 323 -17.54 -30.55 6.73
C ARG A 323 -16.16 -30.59 7.36
N ALA A 324 -15.13 -30.52 6.53
CA ALA A 324 -13.75 -30.35 6.98
C ALA A 324 -13.71 -29.29 8.10
N PRO A 325 -12.97 -29.52 9.19
CA PRO A 325 -12.93 -28.59 10.32
C PRO A 325 -12.59 -27.19 9.80
N ARG A 326 -13.52 -26.26 9.96
CA ARG A 326 -13.39 -24.88 9.45
C ARG A 326 -12.11 -24.28 10.02
N ASP A 327 -11.19 -23.82 9.17
CA ASP A 327 -9.91 -23.25 9.59
C ASP A 327 -10.08 -21.88 10.26
N HIS A 328 -10.22 -21.78 11.58
CA HIS A 328 -10.48 -20.51 12.27
C HIS A 328 -9.27 -19.56 12.34
N LYS A 329 -8.25 -19.75 11.50
CA LYS A 329 -7.09 -18.87 11.40
C LYS A 329 -7.44 -17.52 10.78
N VAL A 330 -6.92 -16.45 11.37
CA VAL A 330 -7.07 -15.06 10.88
C VAL A 330 -6.61 -14.94 9.43
N TRP A 331 -5.48 -15.55 9.10
CA TRP A 331 -4.91 -15.55 7.75
C TRP A 331 -5.35 -16.75 6.89
N GLY A 332 -6.37 -17.49 7.33
CA GLY A 332 -7.06 -18.52 6.55
C GLY A 332 -8.30 -17.94 5.85
N ASP A 333 -9.38 -18.71 5.81
CA ASP A 333 -10.62 -18.29 5.13
C ASP A 333 -11.54 -17.43 6.00
N LEU A 334 -11.10 -17.01 7.20
CA LEU A 334 -11.95 -16.29 8.17
C LEU A 334 -12.69 -15.11 7.52
N PHE A 335 -11.97 -14.24 6.81
CA PHE A 335 -12.52 -13.04 6.17
C PHE A 335 -13.31 -13.29 4.89
N MET A 336 -13.32 -14.53 4.38
CA MET A 336 -14.01 -14.89 3.13
C MET A 336 -15.31 -15.67 3.36
N ARG A 337 -15.60 -16.07 4.62
CA ARG A 337 -16.73 -16.96 4.99
C ARG A 337 -18.11 -16.32 4.98
N ASP A 338 -18.21 -15.08 5.44
CA ASP A 338 -19.51 -14.52 5.84
C ASP A 338 -20.39 -14.11 4.65
N ILE A 339 -19.79 -13.85 3.48
CA ILE A 339 -20.54 -13.48 2.27
C ILE A 339 -21.11 -14.71 1.56
N GLU A 340 -20.41 -15.84 1.59
CA GLU A 340 -20.80 -17.04 0.85
C GLU A 340 -22.10 -17.67 1.36
N LEU A 341 -22.53 -17.36 2.58
CA LEU A 341 -23.66 -18.02 3.23
C LEU A 341 -24.93 -17.16 3.34
N GLN A 342 -24.90 -15.84 3.10
CA GLN A 342 -26.07 -14.98 3.43
C GLN A 342 -26.39 -13.81 2.48
N ALA A 343 -25.52 -13.40 1.55
CA ALA A 343 -25.82 -12.22 0.71
C ALA A 343 -26.24 -12.60 -0.72
N ASP A 344 -27.41 -12.15 -1.15
CA ASP A 344 -27.79 -12.12 -2.57
C ASP A 344 -26.82 -11.18 -3.31
N PRO A 345 -26.06 -11.65 -4.31
CA PRO A 345 -25.13 -10.81 -5.10
C PRO A 345 -25.81 -9.61 -5.78
N GLN A 346 -27.13 -9.65 -5.99
CA GLN A 346 -27.90 -8.53 -6.53
C GLN A 346 -28.22 -7.47 -5.46
N ALA A 347 -28.32 -7.87 -4.18
CA ALA A 347 -28.60 -6.94 -3.10
C ALA A 347 -27.42 -6.01 -2.81
N THR A 348 -26.19 -6.40 -3.13
CA THR A 348 -24.96 -5.61 -2.93
C THR A 348 -24.60 -4.69 -4.10
N ARG A 349 -25.51 -4.44 -5.06
CA ARG A 349 -25.33 -3.51 -6.18
C ARG A 349 -25.86 -2.11 -5.82
N TRP A 350 -25.31 -1.06 -6.44
CA TRP A 350 -25.86 0.30 -6.29
C TRP A 350 -27.03 0.53 -7.27
N PRO A 351 -28.11 1.25 -6.90
CA PRO A 351 -28.35 1.94 -5.63
C PRO A 351 -28.78 1.02 -4.48
N CYS A 352 -28.18 1.21 -3.31
CA CYS A 352 -28.50 0.47 -2.09
C CYS A 352 -28.61 1.41 -0.88
N SER A 353 -29.09 0.89 0.26
CA SER A 353 -29.10 1.67 1.51
C SER A 353 -27.68 2.03 1.96
N TYR A 354 -27.53 3.16 2.65
CA TYR A 354 -26.24 3.58 3.25
C TYR A 354 -25.64 2.49 4.16
N LYS A 355 -26.48 1.87 4.99
CA LYS A 355 -26.07 0.79 5.91
C LYS A 355 -25.53 -0.42 5.16
N LEU A 356 -26.13 -0.76 4.02
CA LEU A 356 -25.64 -1.86 3.18
C LEU A 356 -24.31 -1.49 2.51
N ALA A 357 -24.18 -0.29 1.95
CA ALA A 357 -22.92 0.20 1.40
C ALA A 357 -21.79 0.20 2.46
N ALA A 358 -22.06 0.73 3.65
CA ALA A 358 -21.11 0.75 4.77
C ALA A 358 -20.70 -0.67 5.20
N SER A 359 -21.66 -1.59 5.32
CA SER A 359 -21.39 -2.99 5.66
C SER A 359 -20.56 -3.69 4.59
N THR A 360 -20.88 -3.49 3.31
CA THR A 360 -20.13 -4.09 2.19
C THR A 360 -18.69 -3.60 2.20
N LEU A 361 -18.46 -2.29 2.27
CA LEU A 361 -17.10 -1.71 2.31
C LEU A 361 -16.32 -2.13 3.56
N SER A 362 -16.98 -2.18 4.71
CA SER A 362 -16.32 -2.56 5.96
C SER A 362 -15.94 -4.05 6.00
N SER A 363 -16.76 -4.93 5.42
CA SER A 363 -16.41 -6.36 5.25
C SER A 363 -15.28 -6.59 4.24
N ALA A 364 -15.12 -5.71 3.25
CA ALA A 364 -14.05 -5.77 2.26
C ALA A 364 -12.68 -5.32 2.82
N ALA A 365 -12.66 -4.46 3.85
CA ALA A 365 -11.44 -3.94 4.45
C ALA A 365 -10.44 -5.02 4.92
N PRO A 366 -10.83 -6.06 5.70
CA PRO A 366 -9.90 -7.12 6.09
C PRO A 366 -9.48 -8.02 4.92
N VAL A 367 -10.29 -8.18 3.86
CA VAL A 367 -9.91 -8.94 2.66
C VAL A 367 -8.79 -8.25 1.89
N LYS A 368 -8.83 -6.91 1.80
CA LYS A 368 -7.68 -6.12 1.33
C LYS A 368 -6.43 -6.44 2.15
N VAL A 369 -6.51 -6.40 3.48
CA VAL A 369 -5.35 -6.66 4.36
C VAL A 369 -4.82 -8.09 4.14
N LEU A 370 -5.71 -9.06 3.95
CA LEU A 370 -5.34 -10.44 3.65
C LEU A 370 -4.52 -10.55 2.34
N LEU A 371 -4.86 -9.80 1.29
CA LEU A 371 -4.06 -9.76 0.05
C LEU A 371 -2.62 -9.27 0.34
N TYR A 372 -2.47 -8.17 1.09
CA TYR A 372 -1.15 -7.68 1.49
C TYR A 372 -0.38 -8.71 2.34
N ARG A 373 -1.06 -9.43 3.23
CA ARG A 373 -0.44 -10.53 4.00
C ARG A 373 0.08 -11.63 3.07
N ARG A 374 -0.67 -12.01 2.04
CA ARG A 374 -0.22 -13.00 1.04
C ARG A 374 1.00 -12.50 0.27
N VAL A 375 1.01 -11.23 -0.15
CA VAL A 375 2.17 -10.63 -0.81
C VAL A 375 3.41 -10.69 0.10
N ALA A 376 3.30 -10.26 1.36
CA ALA A 376 4.42 -10.31 2.33
C ALA A 376 4.91 -11.74 2.60
N GLN A 377 4.01 -12.72 2.65
CA GLN A 377 4.34 -14.14 2.78
C GLN A 377 5.14 -14.63 1.58
N ILE A 378 4.70 -14.33 0.35
CA ILE A 378 5.44 -14.71 -0.87
C ILE A 378 6.80 -14.02 -0.91
N GLN A 379 6.90 -12.72 -0.59
CA GLN A 379 8.17 -12.00 -0.50
C GLN A 379 9.15 -12.68 0.47
N THR A 380 8.65 -13.13 1.63
CA THR A 380 9.46 -13.86 2.62
C THR A 380 9.91 -15.23 2.11
N LEU A 381 9.05 -15.96 1.39
CA LEU A 381 9.42 -17.25 0.79
C LEU A 381 10.48 -17.08 -0.29
N VAL A 382 10.35 -16.05 -1.12
CA VAL A 382 11.31 -15.70 -2.18
C VAL A 382 12.66 -15.32 -1.58
N SER A 383 12.71 -14.44 -0.59
CA SER A 383 13.96 -14.02 0.05
C SER A 383 14.69 -15.18 0.74
N ARG A 384 13.94 -16.12 1.30
CA ARG A 384 14.47 -17.35 1.93
C ARG A 384 14.78 -18.47 0.94
N ARG A 385 14.58 -18.26 -0.37
CA ARG A 385 14.74 -19.28 -1.42
C ARG A 385 14.00 -20.58 -1.08
N ALA A 386 12.75 -20.43 -0.65
CA ALA A 386 11.89 -21.57 -0.36
C ALA A 386 11.67 -22.45 -1.60
N GLU A 387 11.23 -23.69 -1.36
CA GLU A 387 10.90 -24.64 -2.43
C GLU A 387 9.81 -24.08 -3.36
N ALA A 388 9.97 -24.30 -4.67
CA ALA A 388 9.04 -23.82 -5.69
C ALA A 388 7.58 -24.22 -5.42
N SER A 389 7.35 -25.44 -4.89
CA SER A 389 6.01 -25.93 -4.52
C SER A 389 5.34 -25.04 -3.46
N LYS A 390 6.10 -24.55 -2.47
CA LYS A 390 5.61 -23.65 -1.41
C LYS A 390 5.34 -22.25 -1.95
N ILE A 391 6.18 -21.78 -2.87
CA ILE A 391 5.96 -20.50 -3.56
C ILE A 391 4.66 -20.56 -4.36
N GLU A 392 4.44 -21.60 -5.17
CA GLU A 392 3.22 -21.76 -5.96
C GLU A 392 1.97 -21.95 -5.08
N ALA A 393 2.06 -22.71 -3.98
CA ALA A 393 0.96 -22.81 -3.03
C ALA A 393 0.56 -21.45 -2.44
N SER A 394 1.55 -20.59 -2.14
CA SER A 394 1.32 -19.24 -1.63
C SER A 394 0.76 -18.29 -2.70
N ILE A 395 1.22 -18.41 -3.96
CA ILE A 395 0.65 -17.71 -5.12
C ILE A 395 -0.82 -18.09 -5.30
N ASN A 396 -1.15 -19.38 -5.27
CA ASN A 396 -2.53 -19.86 -5.37
C ASN A 396 -3.41 -19.32 -4.24
N ALA A 397 -2.89 -19.26 -3.01
CA ALA A 397 -3.59 -18.65 -1.88
C ALA A 397 -3.83 -17.14 -2.08
N ALA A 398 -2.91 -16.41 -2.73
CA ALA A 398 -3.11 -15.01 -3.09
C ALA A 398 -4.21 -14.85 -4.17
N PHE A 399 -4.21 -15.70 -5.19
CA PHE A 399 -5.24 -15.68 -6.23
C PHE A 399 -6.62 -16.10 -5.73
N HIS A 400 -6.70 -16.96 -4.71
CA HIS A 400 -7.97 -17.23 -4.03
C HIS A 400 -8.59 -15.96 -3.44
N VAL A 401 -7.78 -15.13 -2.77
CA VAL A 401 -8.21 -13.83 -2.23
C VAL A 401 -8.60 -12.85 -3.35
N TYR A 402 -7.80 -12.78 -4.40
CA TYR A 402 -8.07 -11.94 -5.57
C TYR A 402 -9.41 -12.30 -6.24
N ASN A 403 -9.65 -13.59 -6.47
CA ASN A 403 -10.90 -14.08 -7.06
C ASN A 403 -12.10 -13.84 -6.15
N HIS A 404 -11.94 -14.05 -4.84
CA HIS A 404 -12.98 -13.74 -3.86
C HIS A 404 -13.37 -12.25 -3.91
N TRP A 405 -12.40 -11.34 -3.98
CA TRP A 405 -12.68 -9.91 -4.12
C TRP A 405 -13.43 -9.58 -5.41
N ASN A 406 -12.94 -10.10 -6.53
CA ASN A 406 -13.53 -9.86 -7.84
C ASN A 406 -14.98 -10.33 -7.93
N ARG A 407 -15.30 -11.42 -7.23
CA ARG A 407 -16.66 -11.95 -7.18
C ARG A 407 -17.58 -11.15 -6.27
N ASN A 408 -17.11 -10.74 -5.10
CA ASN A 408 -17.98 -10.26 -4.01
C ASN A 408 -18.01 -8.73 -3.85
N TYR A 409 -16.91 -8.04 -4.18
CA TYR A 409 -16.77 -6.59 -3.92
C TYR A 409 -16.58 -5.77 -5.20
N ASN A 410 -15.87 -6.31 -6.20
CA ASN A 410 -15.61 -5.58 -7.43
C ASN A 410 -16.88 -5.07 -8.16
N PRO A 411 -18.01 -5.81 -8.22
CA PRO A 411 -19.23 -5.29 -8.82
C PRO A 411 -19.75 -4.02 -8.13
N PHE A 412 -19.75 -3.99 -6.79
CA PHE A 412 -20.16 -2.82 -6.01
C PHE A 412 -19.20 -1.66 -6.19
N ILE A 413 -17.88 -1.91 -6.14
CA ILE A 413 -16.86 -0.87 -6.38
C ILE A 413 -17.00 -0.27 -7.78
N THR A 414 -17.27 -1.10 -8.79
CA THR A 414 -17.51 -0.64 -10.16
C THR A 414 -18.76 0.24 -10.24
N ASP A 415 -19.85 -0.14 -9.57
CA ASP A 415 -21.04 0.71 -9.52
C ASP A 415 -20.76 2.04 -8.81
N CYS A 416 -19.98 2.02 -7.73
CA CYS A 416 -19.58 3.23 -7.01
C CYS A 416 -18.79 4.20 -7.91
N VAL A 417 -17.83 3.69 -8.69
CA VAL A 417 -17.08 4.49 -9.67
C VAL A 417 -18.04 5.10 -10.70
N LYS A 418 -18.93 4.29 -11.27
CA LYS A 418 -19.87 4.73 -12.32
C LYS A 418 -20.87 5.77 -11.81
N HIS A 419 -21.26 5.69 -10.54
CA HIS A 419 -22.31 6.50 -9.94
C HIS A 419 -21.81 7.44 -8.83
N HIS A 420 -20.52 7.79 -8.85
CA HIS A 420 -19.83 8.53 -7.78
C HIS A 420 -20.62 9.74 -7.29
N ALA A 421 -21.10 10.58 -8.20
CA ALA A 421 -21.85 11.80 -7.90
C ALA A 421 -23.13 11.58 -7.08
N THR A 422 -23.71 10.38 -7.15
CA THR A 422 -24.95 10.03 -6.44
C THR A 422 -24.70 9.39 -5.08
N LEU A 423 -23.45 9.03 -4.79
CA LEU A 423 -23.07 8.41 -3.52
C LEU A 423 -23.01 9.47 -2.41
N PRO A 424 -23.35 9.10 -1.16
CA PRO A 424 -23.01 9.91 0.00
C PRO A 424 -21.50 10.17 0.07
N THR A 425 -21.09 11.37 0.49
CA THR A 425 -19.68 11.83 0.52
C THR A 425 -18.74 10.87 1.25
N ARG A 426 -19.24 10.23 2.32
CA ARG A 426 -18.46 9.20 3.05
C ARG A 426 -18.28 7.92 2.26
N VAL A 427 -19.32 7.47 1.55
CA VAL A 427 -19.21 6.29 0.70
C VAL A 427 -18.21 6.59 -0.42
N GLN A 428 -18.26 7.78 -1.02
CA GLN A 428 -17.26 8.26 -1.99
C GLN A 428 -15.83 8.12 -1.43
N SER A 429 -15.57 8.66 -0.24
CA SER A 429 -14.29 8.53 0.44
C SER A 429 -13.92 7.05 0.66
N TRP A 430 -14.74 6.28 1.37
CA TRP A 430 -14.41 4.92 1.79
C TRP A 430 -14.11 3.98 0.64
N TYR A 431 -14.91 4.01 -0.43
CA TYR A 431 -14.70 3.10 -1.56
C TYR A 431 -13.43 3.47 -2.34
N ILE A 432 -13.17 4.78 -2.55
CA ILE A 432 -11.95 5.26 -3.23
C ILE A 432 -10.73 4.78 -2.46
N LEU A 433 -10.68 5.08 -1.16
CA LEU A 433 -9.58 4.73 -0.26
C LEU A 433 -9.33 3.22 -0.24
N LEU A 434 -10.41 2.43 -0.10
CA LEU A 434 -10.33 0.98 -0.09
C LEU A 434 -9.85 0.40 -1.43
N ALA A 435 -10.40 0.86 -2.56
CA ALA A 435 -10.06 0.38 -3.90
C ALA A 435 -8.64 0.78 -4.31
N GLY A 436 -8.20 2.01 -3.97
CA GLY A 436 -6.83 2.47 -4.23
C GLY A 436 -5.78 1.57 -3.57
N HIS A 437 -6.01 1.21 -2.30
CA HIS A 437 -5.18 0.22 -1.62
C HIS A 437 -5.25 -1.17 -2.26
N TRP A 438 -6.45 -1.64 -2.62
CA TRP A 438 -6.60 -2.94 -3.27
C TRP A 438 -5.74 -3.04 -4.54
N HIS A 439 -5.84 -2.05 -5.43
CA HIS A 439 -5.08 -2.03 -6.68
C HIS A 439 -3.56 -1.92 -6.44
N LEU A 440 -3.11 -1.17 -5.43
CA LEU A 440 -1.70 -1.20 -5.03
C LEU A 440 -1.25 -2.60 -4.60
N GLY A 441 -2.05 -3.32 -3.80
CA GLY A 441 -1.79 -4.71 -3.44
C GLY A 441 -1.67 -5.63 -4.65
N VAL A 442 -2.52 -5.46 -5.66
CA VAL A 442 -2.46 -6.23 -6.91
C VAL A 442 -1.22 -5.88 -7.74
N PHE A 443 -0.82 -4.59 -7.79
CA PHE A 443 0.44 -4.22 -8.43
C PHE A 443 1.65 -4.90 -7.77
N LEU A 444 1.72 -4.88 -6.44
CA LEU A 444 2.80 -5.56 -5.69
C LEU A 444 2.82 -7.07 -5.97
N LEU A 445 1.66 -7.71 -6.05
CA LEU A 445 1.55 -9.13 -6.44
C LEU A 445 2.06 -9.35 -7.87
N SER A 446 1.63 -8.51 -8.83
CA SER A 446 2.06 -8.64 -10.23
C SER A 446 3.57 -8.47 -10.40
N ASP A 447 4.18 -7.59 -9.62
CA ASP A 447 5.62 -7.34 -9.65
C ASP A 447 6.38 -8.54 -9.09
N LEU A 448 5.89 -9.09 -8.00
CA LEU A 448 6.45 -10.29 -7.40
C LEU A 448 6.35 -11.50 -8.33
N LEU A 449 5.23 -11.67 -9.05
CA LEU A 449 5.08 -12.71 -10.06
C LEU A 449 6.09 -12.55 -11.21
N SER A 450 6.24 -11.33 -11.73
CA SER A 450 7.26 -11.00 -12.76
C SER A 450 8.65 -11.43 -12.28
N THR A 451 9.04 -11.02 -11.07
CA THR A 451 10.35 -11.37 -10.49
C THR A 451 10.51 -12.87 -10.29
N ILE A 452 9.50 -13.57 -9.76
CA ILE A 452 9.56 -15.03 -9.56
C ILE A 452 9.75 -15.78 -10.88
N ASP A 453 9.05 -15.35 -11.93
CA ASP A 453 9.09 -16.00 -13.24
C ASP A 453 10.41 -15.69 -13.98
N GLU A 454 10.89 -14.45 -13.92
CA GLU A 454 12.19 -14.02 -14.46
C GLU A 454 13.36 -14.75 -13.78
N THR A 455 13.35 -14.82 -12.45
CA THR A 455 14.39 -15.50 -11.63
C THR A 455 14.25 -17.02 -11.59
N ARG A 456 13.23 -17.55 -12.25
CA ARG A 456 12.95 -18.97 -12.37
C ARG A 456 12.69 -19.71 -11.04
N LEU A 457 12.15 -19.03 -10.03
CA LEU A 457 11.85 -19.58 -8.70
C LEU A 457 10.54 -20.38 -8.65
N SER A 458 9.63 -20.16 -9.61
CA SER A 458 8.36 -20.86 -9.78
C SER A 458 8.49 -22.27 -10.37
N LEU A 459 7.43 -23.09 -10.28
CA LEU A 459 7.37 -24.35 -11.02
C LEU A 459 7.30 -24.09 -12.54
N PRO A 460 8.01 -24.86 -13.39
CA PRO A 460 8.05 -24.60 -14.83
C PRO A 460 6.68 -24.58 -15.53
N ASN A 461 5.79 -25.51 -15.17
CA ASN A 461 4.45 -25.60 -15.77
C ASN A 461 3.56 -24.42 -15.38
N GLU A 462 3.60 -24.01 -14.11
CA GLU A 462 2.83 -22.87 -13.61
C GLU A 462 3.30 -21.56 -14.25
N ARG A 463 4.62 -21.39 -14.40
CA ARG A 463 5.21 -20.27 -15.13
C ARG A 463 4.78 -20.24 -16.59
N ALA A 464 4.85 -21.39 -17.28
CA ALA A 464 4.42 -21.48 -18.67
C ALA A 464 2.94 -21.12 -18.83
N CYS A 465 2.08 -21.59 -17.92
CA CYS A 465 0.67 -21.22 -17.90
C CYS A 465 0.48 -19.70 -17.76
N ARG A 466 1.17 -19.07 -16.80
CA ARG A 466 1.13 -17.62 -16.60
C ARG A 466 1.59 -16.85 -17.83
N GLN A 467 2.66 -17.29 -18.49
CA GLN A 467 3.19 -16.67 -19.71
C GLN A 467 2.22 -16.80 -20.89
N VAL A 468 1.65 -18.00 -21.12
CA VAL A 468 0.68 -18.24 -22.19
C VAL A 468 -0.59 -17.42 -21.99
N SER A 469 -1.03 -17.24 -20.74
CA SER A 469 -2.19 -16.43 -20.39
C SER A 469 -1.93 -14.91 -20.34
N ASP A 470 -0.67 -14.48 -20.49
CA ASP A 470 -0.23 -13.09 -20.28
C ASP A 470 -0.74 -12.47 -18.97
N LEU A 471 -0.71 -13.27 -17.90
CA LEU A 471 -1.37 -12.96 -16.63
C LEU A 471 -0.86 -11.65 -16.00
N VAL A 472 0.46 -11.47 -15.96
CA VAL A 472 1.10 -10.30 -15.32
C VAL A 472 0.72 -9.02 -16.04
N THR A 473 0.80 -9.00 -17.38
CA THR A 473 0.43 -7.83 -18.19
C THR A 473 -1.06 -7.54 -18.07
N THR A 474 -1.91 -8.57 -18.10
CA THR A 474 -3.36 -8.43 -17.93
C THR A 474 -3.71 -7.81 -16.58
N LEU A 475 -3.13 -8.33 -15.48
CA LEU A 475 -3.32 -7.76 -14.13
C LEU A 475 -2.87 -6.30 -14.09
N ARG A 476 -1.67 -6.00 -14.57
CA ARG A 476 -1.13 -4.63 -14.58
C ARG A 476 -2.03 -3.67 -15.35
N LYS A 477 -2.44 -4.06 -16.57
CA LYS A 477 -3.30 -3.25 -17.44
C LYS A 477 -4.65 -2.97 -16.78
N GLN A 478 -5.37 -4.01 -16.35
CA GLN A 478 -6.70 -3.87 -15.73
C GLN A 478 -6.67 -2.95 -14.50
N ASN A 479 -5.68 -3.13 -13.62
CA ASN A 479 -5.57 -2.33 -12.41
C ASN A 479 -5.10 -0.89 -12.71
N ALA A 480 -4.30 -0.67 -13.76
CA ALA A 480 -3.93 0.68 -14.18
C ALA A 480 -5.14 1.49 -14.66
N TYR A 481 -6.01 0.88 -15.48
CA TYR A 481 -7.26 1.51 -15.91
C TYR A 481 -8.21 1.76 -14.73
N ALA A 482 -8.35 0.80 -13.82
CA ALA A 482 -9.18 0.97 -12.63
C ALA A 482 -8.69 2.12 -11.72
N VAL A 483 -7.37 2.25 -11.53
CA VAL A 483 -6.80 3.38 -10.75
C VAL A 483 -7.02 4.72 -11.45
N ALA A 484 -6.92 4.77 -12.78
CA ALA A 484 -7.28 5.97 -13.55
C ALA A 484 -8.77 6.32 -13.39
N ASP A 485 -9.66 5.32 -13.36
CA ASP A 485 -11.10 5.53 -13.10
C ASP A 485 -11.36 6.09 -11.69
N LEU A 486 -10.63 5.60 -10.67
CA LEU A 486 -10.71 6.13 -9.31
C LEU A 486 -10.27 7.60 -9.24
N ALA A 487 -9.17 7.95 -9.92
CA ALA A 487 -8.68 9.33 -9.98
C ALA A 487 -9.71 10.25 -10.64
N LEU A 488 -10.21 9.85 -11.82
CA LEU A 488 -11.21 10.57 -12.58
C LEU A 488 -12.49 10.81 -11.76
N ALA A 489 -13.05 9.75 -11.17
CA ALA A 489 -14.27 9.81 -10.38
C ALA A 489 -14.10 10.70 -9.13
N SER A 490 -12.93 10.65 -8.48
CA SER A 490 -12.63 11.46 -7.29
C SER A 490 -12.58 12.95 -7.57
N ILE A 491 -12.12 13.37 -8.75
CA ILE A 491 -11.88 14.78 -9.10
C ILE A 491 -13.10 15.39 -9.79
N HIS A 492 -13.62 14.73 -10.84
CA HIS A 492 -14.57 15.36 -11.75
C HIS A 492 -16.04 15.24 -11.34
N SER A 493 -16.31 14.61 -10.19
CA SER A 493 -17.67 14.45 -9.69
C SER A 493 -18.16 15.60 -8.80
N ALA A 494 -17.32 16.62 -8.53
CA ALA A 494 -17.59 17.72 -7.61
C ALA A 494 -18.49 18.85 -8.17
N GLN A 495 -19.37 18.58 -9.14
CA GLN A 495 -20.28 19.59 -9.72
C GLN A 495 -21.62 19.76 -8.96
N GLY A 496 -21.76 19.18 -7.77
CA GLY A 496 -22.90 19.38 -6.86
C GLY A 496 -22.57 20.32 -5.69
N GLU A 497 -23.59 20.88 -5.03
CA GLU A 497 -23.48 21.76 -3.85
C GLU A 497 -22.37 21.28 -2.91
N VAL A 498 -21.49 22.22 -2.52
CA VAL A 498 -20.30 21.99 -1.69
C VAL A 498 -20.66 21.06 -0.54
N ALA A 499 -20.05 19.87 -0.50
CA ALA A 499 -20.23 18.93 0.60
C ALA A 499 -19.72 19.57 1.90
N GLU A 500 -20.61 20.20 2.67
CA GLU A 500 -20.32 20.83 3.98
C GLU A 500 -19.84 19.82 5.03
N GLU A 501 -19.88 18.52 4.71
CA GLU A 501 -19.56 17.41 5.60
C GLU A 501 -18.05 17.30 5.90
N PHE A 502 -17.17 17.63 4.94
CA PHE A 502 -15.71 17.59 5.13
C PHE A 502 -15.09 18.99 5.22
N HIS A 503 -13.96 19.08 5.93
CA HIS A 503 -13.10 20.26 5.95
C HIS A 503 -12.71 20.68 4.52
N PHE A 504 -12.58 21.98 4.27
CA PHE A 504 -12.29 22.52 2.92
C PHE A 504 -10.97 22.02 2.32
N ALA A 505 -10.01 21.61 3.16
CA ALA A 505 -8.74 20.99 2.72
C ALA A 505 -8.91 19.56 2.15
N LEU A 506 -10.10 18.98 2.30
CA LEU A 506 -10.43 17.60 1.96
C LEU A 506 -11.57 17.51 0.93
N ASN A 507 -12.43 18.52 0.85
CA ASN A 507 -13.67 18.47 0.09
C ASN A 507 -13.52 18.58 -1.45
N GLN A 508 -12.32 18.84 -1.95
CA GLN A 508 -12.11 19.06 -3.39
C GLN A 508 -12.01 17.77 -4.22
N ALA A 509 -11.65 16.65 -3.60
CA ALA A 509 -11.66 15.34 -4.26
C ALA A 509 -11.70 14.22 -3.23
N ALA A 510 -12.44 13.14 -3.46
CA ALA A 510 -12.59 12.07 -2.46
C ALA A 510 -11.24 11.45 -2.04
N LEU A 511 -10.30 11.30 -2.97
CA LEU A 511 -8.94 10.79 -2.70
C LEU A 511 -8.13 11.61 -1.68
N LEU A 512 -8.53 12.86 -1.43
CA LEU A 512 -7.85 13.76 -0.49
C LEU A 512 -8.07 13.38 0.98
N THR A 513 -9.07 12.54 1.25
CA THR A 513 -9.40 11.98 2.57
C THR A 513 -8.52 10.80 2.97
N GLU A 514 -7.61 10.34 2.11
CA GLU A 514 -6.66 9.27 2.43
C GLU A 514 -5.72 9.67 3.57
N PRO A 515 -5.72 8.96 4.72
CA PRO A 515 -4.78 9.22 5.80
C PRO A 515 -3.34 8.82 5.47
N TRP A 516 -3.12 7.83 4.59
CA TRP A 516 -1.79 7.36 4.19
C TRP A 516 -1.49 7.63 2.72
N THR A 517 -1.20 8.90 2.41
CA THR A 517 -1.07 9.43 1.03
C THR A 517 -0.11 8.63 0.14
N ILE A 518 0.94 8.04 0.70
CA ILE A 518 1.92 7.23 -0.03
C ILE A 518 1.29 6.06 -0.79
N VAL A 519 0.19 5.50 -0.29
CA VAL A 519 -0.52 4.40 -0.94
C VAL A 519 -1.08 4.87 -2.28
N PHE A 520 -1.76 6.03 -2.30
CA PHE A 520 -2.25 6.58 -3.56
C PHE A 520 -1.12 7.04 -4.47
N VAL A 521 -0.09 7.70 -3.93
CA VAL A 521 1.10 8.07 -4.73
C VAL A 521 1.64 6.85 -5.46
N ARG A 522 1.95 5.77 -4.74
CA ARG A 522 2.46 4.53 -5.34
C ARG A 522 1.50 3.93 -6.36
N SER A 523 0.20 3.90 -6.06
CA SER A 523 -0.82 3.34 -6.97
C SER A 523 -0.95 4.12 -8.28
N LEU A 524 -1.08 5.45 -8.21
CA LEU A 524 -1.25 6.34 -9.36
C LEU A 524 0.03 6.39 -10.20
N CYS A 525 1.20 6.42 -9.56
CA CYS A 525 2.47 6.34 -10.26
C CYS A 525 2.63 5.03 -11.03
N ARG A 526 2.28 3.89 -10.40
CA ARG A 526 2.40 2.58 -11.04
C ARG A 526 1.44 2.45 -12.21
N ALA A 527 0.18 2.85 -12.02
CA ALA A 527 -0.83 2.89 -13.06
C ALA A 527 -0.40 3.79 -14.24
N GLY A 528 0.01 5.03 -13.94
CA GLY A 528 0.50 5.98 -14.93
C GLY A 528 1.68 5.44 -15.72
N HIS A 529 2.68 4.85 -15.06
CA HIS A 529 3.82 4.26 -15.74
C HIS A 529 3.43 3.15 -16.73
N ILE A 530 2.51 2.25 -16.33
CA ILE A 530 1.99 1.19 -17.22
C ILE A 530 1.27 1.80 -18.43
N LEU A 531 0.51 2.89 -18.23
CA LEU A 531 -0.20 3.59 -19.30
C LEU A 531 0.75 4.37 -20.23
N VAL A 532 1.83 4.95 -19.71
CA VAL A 532 2.93 5.53 -20.51
C VAL A 532 3.56 4.46 -21.39
N GLN A 533 3.88 3.29 -20.82
CA GLN A 533 4.45 2.17 -21.59
C GLN A 533 3.49 1.71 -22.69
N THR A 534 2.18 1.66 -22.41
CA THR A 534 1.15 1.33 -23.40
C THR A 534 1.05 2.39 -24.50
N THR A 535 1.26 3.67 -24.15
CA THR A 535 1.26 4.79 -25.11
C THR A 535 2.47 4.74 -26.04
N ALA A 536 3.65 4.37 -25.52
CA ALA A 536 4.90 4.25 -26.27
C ALA A 536 5.01 2.94 -27.08
N ALA A 537 4.23 1.92 -26.73
CA ALA A 537 4.25 0.63 -27.41
C ALA A 537 3.72 0.71 -28.85
N ASP A 538 4.10 -0.27 -29.68
CA ASP A 538 3.56 -0.46 -31.03
C ASP A 538 2.14 -1.06 -30.95
N SER A 539 1.20 -0.24 -30.51
CA SER A 539 -0.23 -0.56 -30.36
C SER A 539 -1.08 0.29 -31.30
N SER A 540 -2.36 -0.08 -31.45
CA SER A 540 -3.30 0.69 -32.27
C SER A 540 -3.36 2.15 -31.82
N GLU A 541 -3.57 3.08 -32.76
CA GLU A 541 -3.64 4.51 -32.45
C GLU A 541 -4.73 4.82 -31.41
N GLN A 542 -5.87 4.13 -31.50
CA GLN A 542 -6.97 4.23 -30.53
C GLN A 542 -6.53 3.79 -29.12
N GLU A 543 -5.77 2.69 -29.01
CA GLU A 543 -5.27 2.20 -27.73
C GLU A 543 -4.22 3.13 -27.12
N ARG A 544 -3.31 3.66 -27.95
CA ARG A 544 -2.32 4.66 -27.53
C ARG A 544 -2.99 5.94 -27.05
N SER A 545 -3.95 6.45 -27.81
CA SER A 545 -4.72 7.66 -27.44
C SER A 545 -5.48 7.45 -26.13
N HIS A 546 -6.18 6.31 -25.99
CA HIS A 546 -6.90 5.98 -24.77
C HIS A 546 -5.97 5.86 -23.56
N ALA A 547 -4.86 5.14 -23.68
CA ALA A 547 -3.87 5.01 -22.61
C ALA A 547 -3.28 6.36 -22.20
N ALA A 548 -3.00 7.25 -23.17
CA ALA A 548 -2.50 8.59 -22.88
C ALA A 548 -3.51 9.45 -22.12
N THR A 549 -4.81 9.37 -22.47
CA THR A 549 -5.89 10.03 -21.72
C THR A 549 -5.98 9.49 -20.30
N ARG A 550 -5.97 8.16 -20.13
CA ARG A 550 -6.06 7.56 -18.80
C ARG A 550 -4.83 7.85 -17.93
N CYS A 551 -3.65 7.97 -18.55
CA CYS A 551 -2.46 8.41 -17.86
C CYS A 551 -2.60 9.86 -17.36
N ALA A 552 -3.25 10.73 -18.12
CA ALA A 552 -3.51 12.11 -17.71
C ALA A 552 -4.41 12.15 -16.47
N ASP A 553 -5.43 11.29 -16.35
CA ASP A 553 -6.25 11.17 -15.14
C ASP A 553 -5.40 10.81 -13.91
N CYS A 554 -4.44 9.88 -14.05
CA CYS A 554 -3.51 9.52 -12.97
C CYS A 554 -2.61 10.69 -12.57
N ILE A 555 -2.08 11.42 -13.57
CA ILE A 555 -1.25 12.62 -13.36
C ILE A 555 -2.04 13.69 -12.60
N GLU A 556 -3.29 13.92 -12.97
CA GLU A 556 -4.17 14.87 -12.30
C GLU A 556 -4.45 14.46 -10.85
N GLY A 557 -4.72 13.18 -10.60
CA GLY A 557 -4.81 12.63 -9.24
C GLY A 557 -3.56 12.91 -8.40
N LEU A 558 -2.37 12.76 -8.99
CA LEU A 558 -1.10 13.08 -8.34
C LEU A 558 -0.92 14.58 -8.10
N TRP A 559 -1.38 15.46 -9.00
CA TRP A 559 -1.38 16.91 -8.77
C TRP A 559 -2.25 17.31 -7.59
N TYR A 560 -3.46 16.73 -7.49
CA TYR A 560 -4.34 16.96 -6.34
C TYR A 560 -3.69 16.52 -5.03
N LEU A 561 -3.01 15.37 -5.01
CA LEU A 561 -2.23 14.90 -3.85
C LEU A 561 -0.95 15.71 -3.61
N GLY A 562 -0.38 16.32 -4.65
CA GLY A 562 0.80 17.18 -4.60
C GLY A 562 0.65 18.40 -3.70
N ARG A 563 -0.60 18.74 -3.37
CA ARG A 563 -0.95 19.72 -2.33
C ARG A 563 -0.59 19.31 -0.91
N LYS A 564 -0.33 18.02 -0.69
CA LYS A 564 -0.16 17.42 0.65
C LYS A 564 1.11 16.60 0.76
N SER A 565 1.62 16.17 -0.38
CA SER A 565 2.73 15.25 -0.49
C SER A 565 3.72 15.78 -1.52
N ASP A 566 4.91 16.14 -1.08
CA ASP A 566 5.99 16.51 -1.99
C ASP A 566 6.31 15.37 -2.96
N MET A 567 6.22 14.11 -2.49
CA MET A 567 6.39 12.93 -3.33
C MET A 567 5.33 12.86 -4.44
N ALA A 568 4.07 13.17 -4.14
CA ALA A 568 3.01 13.21 -5.16
C ALA A 568 3.24 14.33 -6.20
N PHE A 569 3.72 15.48 -5.75
CA PHE A 569 4.06 16.59 -6.65
C PHE A 569 5.19 16.21 -7.60
N LEU A 570 6.28 15.64 -7.09
CA LEU A 570 7.40 15.16 -7.91
C LEU A 570 6.98 14.01 -8.83
N ALA A 571 6.08 13.14 -8.36
CA ALA A 571 5.48 12.09 -9.15
C ALA A 571 4.73 12.61 -10.37
N ALA A 572 3.86 13.61 -10.15
CA ALA A 572 3.06 14.20 -11.21
C ALA A 572 3.96 14.82 -12.28
N ARG A 573 5.02 15.54 -11.87
CA ARG A 573 6.02 16.12 -12.79
C ARG A 573 6.76 15.07 -13.60
N CYS A 574 7.31 14.06 -12.92
CA CYS A 574 8.06 12.99 -13.58
C CYS A 574 7.17 12.27 -14.60
N LEU A 575 5.97 11.87 -14.19
CA LEU A 575 5.04 11.15 -15.05
C LEU A 575 4.53 12.00 -16.22
N SER A 576 4.36 13.31 -16.03
CA SER A 576 4.03 14.25 -17.12
C SER A 576 5.14 14.28 -18.18
N SER A 577 6.40 14.42 -17.76
CA SER A 577 7.56 14.38 -18.66
C SER A 577 7.63 13.06 -19.44
N MET A 578 7.40 11.94 -18.75
CA MET A 578 7.38 10.61 -19.36
C MET A 578 6.26 10.46 -20.40
N LEU A 579 5.07 10.99 -20.12
CA LEU A 579 3.94 10.95 -21.06
C LEU A 579 4.20 11.79 -22.31
N ASP A 580 4.81 12.96 -22.18
CA ASP A 580 5.16 13.83 -23.30
C ASP A 580 6.27 13.22 -24.17
N GLU A 581 7.22 12.51 -23.56
CA GLU A 581 8.21 11.71 -24.29
C GLU A 581 7.55 10.55 -25.05
N ALA A 582 6.69 9.77 -24.41
CA ALA A 582 5.96 8.67 -25.06
C ALA A 582 5.07 9.14 -26.23
N ARG A 583 4.41 10.30 -26.10
CA ARG A 583 3.63 10.91 -27.19
C ARG A 583 4.50 11.29 -28.40
N ARG A 584 5.70 11.82 -28.15
CA ARG A 584 6.66 12.15 -29.22
C ARG A 584 7.18 10.90 -29.92
N GLU A 585 7.52 9.85 -29.17
CA GLU A 585 7.92 8.56 -29.73
C GLU A 585 6.81 7.95 -30.61
N ALA A 586 5.56 7.96 -30.12
CA ALA A 586 4.40 7.46 -30.87
C ALA A 586 4.12 8.26 -32.16
N ALA A 587 4.31 9.58 -32.13
CA ALA A 587 4.18 10.43 -33.31
C ALA A 587 5.28 10.17 -34.35
N ALA A 588 6.51 9.90 -33.91
CA ALA A 588 7.63 9.53 -34.78
C ALA A 588 7.39 8.18 -35.49
N LEU A 589 6.85 7.18 -34.79
CA LEU A 589 6.46 5.89 -35.38
C LEU A 589 5.36 6.03 -36.44
N THR A 590 4.39 6.91 -36.20
CA THR A 590 3.27 7.17 -37.13
C THR A 590 3.75 7.91 -38.39
N THR A 591 4.72 8.81 -38.27
CA THR A 591 5.31 9.52 -39.43
C THR A 591 6.27 8.64 -40.24
N ALA A 592 7.02 7.74 -39.59
CA ALA A 592 7.90 6.78 -40.25
C ALA A 592 7.12 5.74 -41.08
N THR A 593 5.97 5.28 -40.58
CA THR A 593 5.06 4.36 -41.30
C THR A 593 4.37 5.06 -42.48
N ALA A 594 4.00 6.33 -42.34
CA ALA A 594 3.45 7.12 -43.45
C ALA A 594 4.46 7.36 -44.59
N THR A 595 5.73 7.65 -44.26
CA THR A 595 6.79 7.86 -45.27
C THR A 595 7.17 6.58 -46.01
N THR A 596 7.19 5.42 -45.34
CA THR A 596 7.43 4.11 -45.98
C THR A 596 6.29 3.68 -46.90
N ASN A 597 5.03 3.90 -46.51
CA ASN A 597 3.87 3.60 -47.38
C ASN A 597 3.80 4.52 -48.61
N THR A 598 4.20 5.79 -48.47
CA THR A 598 4.23 6.73 -49.60
C THR A 598 5.31 6.36 -50.62
N ALA A 599 6.49 5.94 -50.15
CA ALA A 599 7.57 5.46 -51.03
C ALA A 599 7.21 4.17 -51.79
N ALA A 600 6.45 3.26 -51.18
CA ALA A 600 5.98 2.03 -51.81
C ALA A 600 4.88 2.26 -52.87
N THR A 601 4.09 3.34 -52.75
CA THR A 601 3.00 3.65 -53.70
C THR A 601 3.50 4.38 -54.96
N THR A 602 4.68 4.99 -54.93
CA THR A 602 5.34 5.61 -56.10
C THR A 602 6.06 4.65 -57.05
N ALA A 603 6.08 3.34 -56.76
CA ALA A 603 6.66 2.33 -57.65
C ALA A 603 5.56 1.65 -58.50
N ILE A 604 4.98 2.40 -59.44
CA ILE A 604 4.18 1.84 -60.55
C ILE A 604 5.07 1.89 -61.81
N PRO A 605 5.36 0.77 -62.49
CA PRO A 605 6.08 0.81 -63.75
C PRO A 605 5.15 1.32 -64.87
N THR A 606 5.61 2.32 -65.61
CA THR A 606 4.97 2.83 -66.82
C THR A 606 5.00 1.79 -67.95
N PRO A 607 3.93 1.63 -68.76
CA PRO A 607 4.00 0.86 -69.99
C PRO A 607 4.59 1.75 -71.11
N GLU A 608 5.63 1.27 -71.79
CA GLU A 608 6.16 1.91 -73.00
C GLU A 608 5.50 1.30 -74.24
N ASP A 609 4.95 2.18 -75.08
CA ASP A 609 4.30 1.91 -76.36
C ASP A 609 5.29 1.50 -77.46
N GLU A 610 4.82 0.62 -78.35
CA GLU A 610 5.48 0.18 -79.59
C GLU A 610 5.48 1.26 -80.69
N ALA A 611 6.57 1.38 -81.47
CA ALA A 611 6.54 1.56 -82.93
C ALA A 611 7.92 1.45 -83.63
N SER A 612 8.03 0.41 -84.46
CA SER A 612 8.63 0.30 -85.82
C SER A 612 10.12 0.62 -86.14
N ASP A 613 10.79 -0.45 -86.59
CA ASP A 613 11.63 -0.64 -87.81
C ASP A 613 12.72 0.37 -88.22
N ASP A 614 13.99 -0.10 -88.21
CA ASP A 614 14.77 -0.31 -89.45
C ASP A 614 16.17 -0.93 -89.19
N ILE A 615 16.55 -1.90 -90.02
CA ILE A 615 17.83 -2.66 -90.09
C ILE A 615 18.70 -2.03 -91.21
N PRO A 616 20.04 -1.84 -91.10
CA PRO A 616 21.00 -2.86 -91.60
C PRO A 616 22.38 -3.02 -90.91
N THR A 617 22.73 -4.29 -90.66
CA THR A 617 23.93 -5.05 -91.12
C THR A 617 25.37 -4.56 -90.84
N ALA A 618 26.17 -5.35 -90.08
CA ALA A 618 27.32 -6.17 -90.58
C ALA A 618 28.50 -6.37 -89.58
N ALA A 619 29.14 -7.56 -89.69
CA ALA A 619 30.49 -8.01 -89.27
C ALA A 619 30.64 -8.67 -87.86
N SER A 620 30.62 -10.02 -87.74
CA SER A 620 31.73 -11.03 -87.88
C SER A 620 32.67 -11.08 -86.64
N TYR A 621 33.01 -12.18 -85.95
CA TYR A 621 33.48 -13.56 -86.29
C TYR A 621 33.31 -14.48 -85.03
N HIS A 622 32.86 -15.75 -85.16
CA HIS A 622 33.60 -17.04 -85.01
C HIS A 622 34.60 -17.18 -83.84
N LEU A 623 34.80 -18.29 -83.09
CA LEU A 623 34.25 -19.66 -82.90
C LEU A 623 34.88 -20.23 -81.60
N ASP A 624 34.14 -21.13 -80.93
CA ASP A 624 34.53 -22.41 -80.25
C ASP A 624 35.66 -22.39 -79.17
N ASP A 625 35.72 -23.27 -78.16
CA ASP A 625 35.26 -24.66 -78.08
C ASP A 625 35.28 -25.19 -76.62
N GLU A 626 34.48 -26.23 -76.36
CA GLU A 626 34.61 -27.43 -75.48
C GLU A 626 35.54 -27.45 -74.23
N SER A 627 35.35 -28.25 -73.17
CA SER A 627 34.42 -29.32 -72.77
C SER A 627 34.76 -29.74 -71.32
N THR A 628 33.79 -30.32 -70.61
CA THR A 628 33.90 -31.02 -69.31
C THR A 628 34.54 -32.43 -69.46
N PRO A 629 34.98 -33.14 -68.38
CA PRO A 629 34.06 -34.06 -67.67
C PRO A 629 34.35 -34.32 -66.16
N ARG A 630 33.47 -35.15 -65.57
CA ARG A 630 33.24 -35.55 -64.17
C ARG A 630 34.26 -36.56 -63.58
N ASP A 631 34.37 -36.67 -62.25
CA ASP A 631 33.82 -37.77 -61.41
C ASP A 631 34.48 -37.91 -60.00
N VAL A 632 33.62 -38.01 -58.97
CA VAL A 632 33.57 -38.90 -57.77
C VAL A 632 34.84 -39.33 -57.00
N ALA A 633 34.89 -39.05 -55.67
CA ALA A 633 35.04 -40.04 -54.54
C ALA A 633 35.57 -39.42 -53.20
N GLU A 634 34.88 -39.72 -52.08
CA GLU A 634 35.39 -39.75 -50.68
C GLU A 634 35.97 -41.16 -50.34
N PRO A 635 36.46 -41.55 -49.11
CA PRO A 635 36.69 -40.87 -47.81
C PRO A 635 38.05 -41.20 -47.09
N LEU A 636 38.34 -40.56 -45.93
CA LEU A 636 38.78 -41.16 -44.63
C LEU A 636 39.67 -40.27 -43.71
N ASP A 637 39.24 -40.21 -42.44
CA ASP A 637 39.94 -40.10 -41.13
C ASP A 637 40.71 -38.85 -40.61
N PHE A 638 40.35 -38.50 -39.36
CA PHE A 638 40.85 -37.52 -38.35
C PHE A 638 42.27 -37.84 -37.82
N PRO A 639 43.01 -37.01 -37.01
CA PRO A 639 42.53 -36.03 -35.99
C PRO A 639 43.39 -34.75 -35.71
N GLN A 640 42.90 -33.94 -34.74
CA GLN A 640 43.60 -32.98 -33.83
C GLN A 640 43.45 -31.44 -34.05
N GLN A 641 42.78 -30.83 -33.05
CA GLN A 641 42.73 -29.41 -32.62
C GLN A 641 44.07 -28.89 -32.05
N PRO A 642 44.21 -27.61 -31.59
CA PRO A 642 43.64 -26.29 -31.98
C PRO A 642 44.84 -25.28 -32.22
N PRO A 643 44.79 -23.91 -32.14
CA PRO A 643 43.71 -22.92 -31.90
C PRO A 643 43.69 -21.75 -32.93
N GLY A 644 42.75 -20.81 -32.78
CA GLY A 644 42.91 -19.44 -33.30
C GLY A 644 41.77 -18.91 -34.17
N THR A 645 40.98 -18.02 -33.58
CA THR A 645 39.94 -17.14 -34.13
C THR A 645 40.37 -16.26 -35.30
N THR A 646 39.53 -16.12 -36.34
CA THR A 646 39.14 -14.82 -36.94
C THR A 646 37.90 -14.97 -37.86
N ALA A 647 37.12 -13.87 -37.88
CA ALA A 647 35.79 -13.58 -38.43
C ALA A 647 35.37 -14.10 -39.83
N ALA A 648 34.09 -14.45 -40.00
CA ALA A 648 33.08 -13.62 -40.70
C ALA A 648 31.67 -14.28 -40.81
N ASN A 649 30.65 -13.48 -40.50
CA ASN A 649 29.28 -13.38 -41.06
C ASN A 649 28.31 -14.58 -41.10
N SER A 650 27.32 -14.55 -40.21
CA SER A 650 25.89 -14.62 -40.57
C SER A 650 25.01 -14.02 -39.47
N ASN A 651 23.97 -13.28 -39.88
CA ASN A 651 23.00 -12.54 -39.06
C ASN A 651 22.32 -13.40 -37.97
N PRO A 652 22.06 -12.85 -36.77
CA PRO A 652 20.99 -13.32 -35.91
C PRO A 652 19.86 -12.29 -35.76
N ALA A 653 18.66 -12.84 -35.65
CA ALA A 653 17.46 -12.16 -35.18
C ALA A 653 17.70 -11.45 -33.85
N ILE A 654 17.02 -10.32 -33.67
CA ILE A 654 17.11 -9.47 -32.48
C ILE A 654 16.56 -10.25 -31.28
N ASP A 655 17.48 -10.73 -30.45
CA ASP A 655 17.22 -11.49 -29.25
C ASP A 655 16.91 -10.54 -28.07
N CYS A 656 15.74 -10.71 -27.47
CA CYS A 656 15.18 -9.87 -26.42
C CYS A 656 15.61 -10.36 -25.02
N SER A 657 16.85 -10.85 -24.88
CA SER A 657 17.32 -11.67 -23.77
C SER A 657 18.38 -11.01 -22.86
N THR A 658 18.71 -9.74 -23.04
CA THR A 658 19.68 -9.01 -22.17
C THR A 658 19.03 -8.16 -21.06
N PHE A 659 17.76 -8.43 -20.77
CA PHE A 659 16.99 -7.77 -19.72
C PHE A 659 17.31 -8.43 -18.36
N PHE A 660 17.78 -7.61 -17.41
CA PHE A 660 18.07 -7.94 -16.00
C PHE A 660 19.46 -8.53 -15.71
N GLN A 661 20.39 -7.66 -15.27
CA GLN A 661 21.56 -8.13 -14.54
C GLN A 661 21.15 -8.56 -13.12
N PRO A 662 21.77 -9.64 -12.59
CA PRO A 662 21.43 -10.23 -11.30
C PRO A 662 21.95 -9.37 -10.14
N TRP A 663 21.18 -9.27 -9.05
CA TRP A 663 21.72 -8.84 -7.75
C TRP A 663 22.80 -9.82 -7.28
N SER A 664 23.92 -9.28 -6.82
CA SER A 664 24.99 -10.07 -6.21
C SER A 664 24.55 -10.52 -4.81
N VAL A 665 24.94 -11.74 -4.42
CA VAL A 665 24.65 -12.33 -3.10
C VAL A 665 25.29 -11.53 -1.94
N ALA A 666 26.20 -10.59 -2.23
CA ALA A 666 26.84 -9.74 -1.24
C ALA A 666 25.94 -8.62 -0.71
N ASP A 667 24.96 -8.14 -1.50
CA ASP A 667 24.08 -7.02 -1.12
C ASP A 667 22.91 -7.47 -0.23
N ILE A 668 22.74 -8.79 -0.05
CA ILE A 668 21.73 -9.42 0.82
C ILE A 668 22.31 -9.75 2.21
N MET A 669 23.63 -9.70 2.38
CA MET A 669 24.30 -10.00 3.65
C MET A 669 24.77 -8.70 4.31
N GLY A 670 23.99 -8.22 5.28
CA GLY A 670 24.37 -7.09 6.12
C GLY A 670 25.76 -7.27 6.74
N GLY A 671 26.69 -6.41 6.34
CA GLY A 671 28.01 -6.28 6.96
C GLY A 671 27.91 -5.54 8.28
N THR A 672 27.96 -6.29 9.38
CA THR A 672 28.21 -5.79 10.73
C THR A 672 29.70 -5.47 10.95
N SER A 673 29.96 -4.52 11.85
CA SER A 673 31.22 -4.06 12.46
C SER A 673 31.77 -2.76 11.85
N THR A 674 31.80 -1.65 12.61
CA THR A 674 32.77 -1.42 13.69
C THR A 674 32.20 -0.71 14.94
N GLY A 675 32.51 -1.26 16.11
CA GLY A 675 33.28 -0.53 17.14
C GLY A 675 32.54 0.41 18.11
N CYS A 676 32.05 -0.18 19.20
CA CYS A 676 31.88 0.39 20.53
C CYS A 676 33.07 1.27 20.98
N GLN A 677 32.81 2.45 21.55
CA GLN A 677 33.40 2.93 22.82
C GLN A 677 32.81 4.29 23.26
N ILE A 678 32.64 4.42 24.58
CA ILE A 678 32.26 5.60 25.41
C ILE A 678 30.88 5.46 26.07
N THR A 679 30.85 4.51 27.01
CA THR A 679 30.07 4.61 28.25
C THR A 679 31.01 5.14 29.33
N ALA A 680 30.74 6.35 29.86
CA ALA A 680 31.06 6.81 31.24
C ALA A 680 31.14 8.35 31.31
N ALA A 681 30.01 9.08 31.24
CA ALA A 681 30.00 10.52 31.59
C ALA A 681 28.60 11.14 31.83
N ALA A 682 27.59 10.40 32.31
CA ALA A 682 26.25 10.99 32.56
C ALA A 682 25.57 10.49 33.85
N ALA A 683 26.37 10.33 34.92
CA ALA A 683 25.89 9.88 36.23
C ALA A 683 26.12 10.91 37.36
N ALA A 684 26.25 12.20 37.06
CA ALA A 684 26.59 13.21 38.09
C ALA A 684 25.92 14.57 37.88
N ALA A 685 24.60 14.61 37.68
CA ALA A 685 23.82 15.84 37.75
C ALA A 685 22.42 15.63 38.35
N ALA A 686 22.32 14.72 39.33
CA ALA A 686 21.13 14.52 40.14
C ALA A 686 21.44 14.90 41.59
N ALA A 687 21.39 16.20 41.90
CA ALA A 687 21.29 16.68 43.28
C ALA A 687 20.79 18.15 43.31
N ALA A 688 19.77 18.36 44.15
CA ALA A 688 19.19 19.63 44.60
C ALA A 688 18.24 20.35 43.61
N VAL A 689 16.93 20.29 43.86
CA VAL A 689 16.16 21.39 44.47
C VAL A 689 14.85 20.82 45.04
N SER A 690 14.54 21.28 46.25
CA SER A 690 13.42 20.88 47.11
C SER A 690 12.08 21.43 46.61
N THR A 691 11.06 20.61 46.83
CA THR A 691 9.64 20.91 47.09
C THR A 691 9.17 22.37 47.11
N ASP A 692 8.18 22.70 46.27
CA ASP A 692 7.03 23.46 46.75
C ASP A 692 5.75 23.16 45.95
N GLN A 693 4.61 23.21 46.64
CA GLN A 693 3.27 22.87 46.15
C GLN A 693 2.78 23.90 45.10
N MET A 694 2.17 23.45 44.00
CA MET A 694 1.35 24.32 43.14
C MET A 694 0.10 23.62 42.56
N PRO A 695 -1.01 24.37 42.40
CA PRO A 695 -2.38 23.86 42.18
C PRO A 695 -2.65 23.49 40.69
N PRO A 696 -3.82 22.91 40.33
CA PRO A 696 -4.00 22.28 39.02
C PRO A 696 -4.06 23.33 37.89
N LEU A 697 -3.27 23.11 36.84
CA LEU A 697 -3.14 24.02 35.71
C LEU A 697 -4.22 23.76 34.64
N THR A 698 -4.96 24.81 34.33
CA THR A 698 -5.93 24.98 33.24
C THR A 698 -5.31 24.85 31.83
N GLU A 699 -6.12 24.44 30.85
CA GLU A 699 -5.83 24.05 29.46
C GLU A 699 -5.01 25.02 28.55
N CYS A 700 -4.48 26.14 29.04
CA CYS A 700 -3.92 27.22 28.21
C CYS A 700 -2.40 27.23 27.96
N ASN A 701 -1.60 26.32 28.53
CA ASN A 701 -0.13 26.30 28.34
C ASN A 701 0.38 25.17 27.41
N ILE A 702 -0.45 24.69 26.48
CA ILE A 702 -0.21 23.42 25.76
C ILE A 702 0.60 23.58 24.45
N LEU A 703 0.82 24.79 23.95
CA LEU A 703 1.43 25.02 22.63
C LEU A 703 2.59 26.02 22.65
N ASP A 704 3.59 25.87 23.51
CA ASP A 704 4.84 26.60 23.32
C ASP A 704 5.57 26.02 22.10
N PHE A 705 5.19 26.49 20.91
CA PHE A 705 5.86 26.18 19.66
C PHE A 705 7.21 26.90 19.66
N GLN A 706 8.30 26.17 19.54
CA GLN A 706 9.58 26.80 19.25
C GLN A 706 9.54 27.36 17.82
N THR A 707 9.98 28.60 17.66
CA THR A 707 10.20 29.24 16.36
C THR A 707 11.10 28.35 15.49
N PRO A 708 10.75 28.11 14.21
CA PRO A 708 11.61 27.38 13.28
C PRO A 708 13.02 28.00 13.22
N LEU A 709 14.05 27.17 13.08
CA LEU A 709 15.42 27.62 12.92
C LEU A 709 15.55 28.44 11.62
N GLY A 710 15.92 29.71 11.73
CA GLY A 710 16.17 30.59 10.58
C GLY A 710 15.00 31.50 10.16
N MET A 711 13.85 31.45 10.83
CA MET A 711 12.76 32.42 10.63
C MET A 711 12.86 33.60 11.60
N ASP A 712 12.52 34.80 11.11
CA ASP A 712 12.34 35.99 11.95
C ASP A 712 11.20 35.73 12.97
N PRO A 713 11.44 35.88 14.28
CA PRO A 713 10.41 35.71 15.31
C PRO A 713 9.16 36.57 15.09
N SER A 714 9.27 37.69 14.36
CA SER A 714 8.15 38.57 14.03
C SER A 714 7.21 38.03 12.93
N LEU A 715 7.69 37.14 12.05
CA LEU A 715 6.87 36.40 11.08
C LEU A 715 6.18 35.18 11.70
N TRP A 716 6.68 34.73 12.84
CA TRP A 716 6.09 33.68 13.67
C TRP A 716 5.03 34.21 14.65
N ASP A 717 4.86 35.53 14.69
CA ASP A 717 3.84 36.20 15.47
C ASP A 717 2.54 36.24 14.66
N PHE A 718 1.48 35.58 15.15
CA PHE A 718 0.17 35.50 14.49
C PHE A 718 -0.61 36.83 14.61
N GLY A 719 0.02 37.94 14.21
CA GLY A 719 -0.58 39.23 14.01
C GLY A 719 -1.02 39.38 12.56
N LEU A 720 -2.28 39.04 12.27
CA LEU A 720 -2.97 39.48 11.06
C LEU A 720 -2.93 41.02 11.00
N GLN A 721 -2.27 41.59 9.99
CA GLN A 721 -2.66 42.91 9.48
C GLN A 721 -3.63 42.70 8.31
N SER A 722 -4.77 43.37 8.49
CA SER A 722 -5.99 43.51 7.69
C SER A 722 -5.90 43.29 6.18
#